data_AF-A0A1H1LKZ5-F1
#
_entry.id   AF-A0A1H1LKZ5-F1
#
_cell.length_a   1.000
_cell.length_b   1.000
_cell.length_c   1.000
_cell.angle_alpha   90.00
_cell.angle_beta   90.00
_cell.angle_gamma   90.00
#
_symmetry.space_group_name_H-M   'P 1'
#
loop_
_entity.id
_entity.type
_entity.pdbx_description
1 polymer ?
#
loop_
_entity_poly.entity_id
_entity_poly.type
_entity_poly.pdbx_seq_one_letter_code
_entity_poly.pdbx_strand_id
1 'polypeptide(L)'
;MSPAPARTRSAVGRLLVLVLALTSLGLVAAPASQASPSPPQPVVIGSRLVDARSGDDLEVAGVNRSGSEYACVQGWGLFDGPVDDQAIAAIAAWGTNVIRIPLNESCWLGLDGVRPELAAAAYRRAIGDLVDRAARHGLAAILDLHWASPGATPATHQEVAPNRDHTPAFWTSVASAYRTNPSVVFELYNEPRDISWACWRDGCTTPSGWRAAGAQELVDAVRATGARQPIVLDGLNWGGDLSQWSAHAPVDPLDGLVAGWHAYSFSGCRTPSCWEDTVAPVTADHPVLLTEVGQDGCATDFLETILPWADAHRVGYLAWSWNTASCSGGPSLITDYDGTPTAFGAGYRRHLDQRRASPQSPPVPAPSPPSSPPTSPAPDPAPARPVDPTAVFDFEDGTPHGWSTRWGSVGVSAGRGPASSGSGSLQLSLTGSGYPAVGVDRGVDRRIDGLGAGSTVGFRVHLPPSAGTSSGVGVAPVVLDAGWTATVLRHQTLRPGWNTVVFRVPETTEPPQVLGMQVDDPRGWRGVLSLDRVTVTRLRHTFEARTGHGWRATSGRATVRCTEAASREGRGSLGIGLPGGSRHALATTQVRDLVPGAVASISVWGPRGVRASVAPVVHHRTGAVLLPARQLSPGWNDLTVTVPEGDQAVTALGLRITTTGGWRGRLLLDSVAW
;
A
#
# COMPACT_ATOMS: atom_id res chain seq x y z
N MET A 1 -23.50 -72.35 69.62
CA MET A 1 -22.22 -71.75 69.15
C MET A 1 -22.59 -70.48 68.40
N SER A 2 -21.91 -69.39 68.76
CA SER A 2 -22.47 -68.04 68.99
C SER A 2 -22.21 -67.06 67.81
N PRO A 3 -22.91 -65.91 67.73
CA PRO A 3 -24.20 -65.88 67.03
C PRO A 3 -24.36 -64.65 66.09
N ALA A 4 -25.54 -64.60 65.44
CA ALA A 4 -26.20 -63.48 64.76
C ALA A 4 -26.39 -62.22 65.70
N PRO A 5 -27.18 -61.14 65.44
CA PRO A 5 -28.27 -60.98 64.46
C PRO A 5 -28.65 -59.52 64.01
N ALA A 6 -29.82 -59.41 63.35
CA ALA A 6 -30.91 -58.44 63.63
C ALA A 6 -30.79 -56.97 63.17
N ARG A 7 -31.65 -56.49 62.25
CA ARG A 7 -33.07 -56.06 62.43
C ARG A 7 -33.22 -54.65 63.04
N THR A 8 -33.71 -53.74 62.19
CA THR A 8 -34.85 -52.80 62.37
C THR A 8 -35.04 -51.97 63.66
N ARG A 9 -35.31 -50.69 63.41
CA ARG A 9 -36.33 -49.78 64.05
C ARG A 9 -36.08 -49.24 65.47
N SER A 10 -36.11 -47.91 65.57
CA SER A 10 -37.03 -47.07 66.40
C SER A 10 -36.32 -45.75 66.75
N ALA A 11 -36.72 -44.58 66.25
CA ALA A 11 -37.89 -43.77 66.64
C ALA A 11 -37.77 -43.13 68.04
N VAL A 12 -37.34 -41.87 68.08
CA VAL A 12 -37.63 -40.82 69.08
C VAL A 12 -37.42 -39.49 68.32
N GLY A 13 -38.22 -38.43 68.36
CA GLY A 13 -39.35 -38.03 69.18
C GLY A 13 -39.39 -36.49 69.10
N ARG A 14 -40.50 -35.96 68.57
CA ARG A 14 -41.06 -34.59 68.64
C ARG A 14 -40.29 -33.53 69.47
N LEU A 15 -40.14 -32.31 68.95
CA LEU A 15 -41.04 -31.18 69.27
C LEU A 15 -40.78 -29.94 68.39
N LEU A 16 -41.86 -29.19 68.23
CA LEU A 16 -42.20 -28.12 67.32
C LEU A 16 -41.75 -26.74 67.83
N VAL A 17 -41.16 -25.89 66.98
CA VAL A 17 -41.38 -24.43 66.99
C VAL A 17 -41.50 -23.96 65.55
N LEU A 18 -42.69 -23.49 65.19
CA LEU A 18 -43.04 -22.95 63.89
C LEU A 18 -42.67 -21.46 63.89
N VAL A 19 -41.67 -21.06 63.10
CA VAL A 19 -41.45 -19.67 62.68
C VAL A 19 -41.81 -19.59 61.20
N LEU A 20 -42.82 -18.79 60.86
CA LEU A 20 -43.11 -18.47 59.46
C LEU A 20 -41.95 -17.64 58.89
N ALA A 21 -41.12 -18.27 58.06
CA ALA A 21 -40.28 -17.58 57.09
C ALA A 21 -40.89 -17.81 55.70
N LEU A 22 -41.20 -16.71 54.99
CA LEU A 22 -41.51 -16.76 53.56
C LEU A 22 -40.35 -17.45 52.83
N THR A 23 -40.58 -18.65 52.33
CA THR A 23 -39.68 -19.31 51.37
C THR A 23 -40.29 -19.15 49.99
N SER A 24 -39.77 -18.18 49.24
CA SER A 24 -39.88 -18.13 47.79
C SER A 24 -39.33 -19.45 47.23
N LEU A 25 -40.19 -20.25 46.60
CA LEU A 25 -39.76 -21.35 45.73
C LEU A 25 -38.99 -20.74 44.55
N GLY A 26 -37.67 -20.64 44.69
CA GLY A 26 -36.79 -20.45 43.56
C GLY A 26 -36.75 -21.75 42.77
N LEU A 27 -37.37 -21.78 41.59
CA LEU A 27 -37.01 -22.77 40.57
C LEU A 27 -35.51 -22.65 40.34
N VAL A 28 -34.74 -23.64 40.78
CA VAL A 28 -33.36 -23.80 40.36
C VAL A 28 -33.41 -24.22 38.90
N ALA A 29 -33.33 -23.24 37.99
CA ALA A 29 -33.08 -23.51 36.59
C ALA A 29 -31.74 -24.25 36.51
N ALA A 30 -31.75 -25.48 36.02
CA ALA A 30 -30.53 -26.14 35.60
C ALA A 30 -29.79 -25.20 34.63
N PRO A 31 -28.46 -25.02 34.76
CA PRO A 31 -27.72 -24.22 33.80
C PRO A 31 -27.99 -24.80 32.41
N ALA A 32 -28.47 -23.96 31.50
CA ALA A 32 -28.63 -24.34 30.11
C ALA A 32 -27.28 -24.87 29.64
N SER A 33 -27.25 -26.11 29.14
CA SER A 33 -26.09 -26.63 28.43
C SER A 33 -25.82 -25.66 27.29
N GLN A 34 -24.78 -24.83 27.40
CA GLN A 34 -24.37 -23.99 26.27
C GLN A 34 -24.07 -24.94 25.12
N ALA A 35 -24.89 -24.91 24.07
CA ALA A 35 -24.56 -25.62 22.84
C ALA A 35 -23.18 -25.12 22.40
N SER A 36 -22.27 -26.04 22.06
CA SER A 36 -21.00 -25.64 21.45
C SER A 36 -21.31 -24.72 20.28
N PRO A 37 -20.67 -23.53 20.18
CA PRO A 37 -20.93 -22.64 19.06
C PRO A 37 -20.63 -23.39 17.77
N SER A 38 -21.62 -23.50 16.89
CA SER A 38 -21.37 -24.01 15.55
C SER A 38 -20.38 -23.06 14.86
N PRO A 39 -19.42 -23.57 14.07
CA PRO A 39 -18.52 -22.72 13.32
C PRO A 39 -19.29 -21.91 12.26
N PRO A 40 -18.81 -20.72 11.88
CA PRO A 40 -19.40 -19.95 10.78
C PRO A 40 -19.37 -20.73 9.47
N GLN A 41 -20.31 -20.44 8.58
CA GLN A 41 -20.37 -21.02 7.23
C GLN A 41 -20.18 -19.90 6.21
N PRO A 42 -18.94 -19.56 5.85
CA PRO A 42 -18.65 -18.40 5.02
C PRO A 42 -19.22 -18.58 3.61
N VAL A 43 -19.92 -17.56 3.11
CA VAL A 43 -20.36 -17.43 1.71
C VAL A 43 -20.13 -16.01 1.23
N VAL A 44 -19.84 -15.85 -0.06
CA VAL A 44 -19.66 -14.52 -0.68
C VAL A 44 -21.01 -14.03 -1.21
N ILE A 45 -21.37 -12.78 -0.88
CA ILE A 45 -22.54 -12.08 -1.40
C ILE A 45 -22.14 -10.66 -1.80
N GLY A 46 -21.88 -10.46 -3.10
CA GLY A 46 -21.27 -9.22 -3.59
C GLY A 46 -19.89 -9.03 -2.95
N SER A 47 -19.61 -7.84 -2.44
CA SER A 47 -18.35 -7.53 -1.74
C SER A 47 -18.28 -7.97 -0.28
N ARG A 48 -19.25 -8.75 0.20
CA ARG A 48 -19.33 -9.16 1.62
C ARG A 48 -19.11 -10.65 1.80
N LEU A 49 -18.36 -11.01 2.83
CA LEU A 49 -18.37 -12.36 3.38
C LEU A 49 -19.50 -12.43 4.42
N VAL A 50 -20.35 -13.44 4.31
CA VAL A 50 -21.57 -13.61 5.13
C VAL A 50 -21.54 -14.98 5.79
N ASP A 51 -22.03 -15.08 7.01
CA ASP A 51 -22.27 -16.37 7.65
C ASP A 51 -23.63 -16.91 7.20
N ALA A 52 -23.63 -17.96 6.38
CA ALA A 52 -24.86 -18.54 5.81
C ALA A 52 -25.84 -19.05 6.88
N ARG A 53 -25.38 -19.27 8.12
CA ARG A 53 -26.24 -19.72 9.23
C ARG A 53 -27.12 -18.62 9.77
N SER A 54 -26.58 -17.40 9.89
CA SER A 54 -27.31 -16.25 10.46
C SER A 54 -27.80 -15.27 9.39
N GLY A 55 -27.11 -15.20 8.25
CA GLY A 55 -27.33 -14.20 7.20
C GLY A 55 -26.63 -12.86 7.46
N ASP A 56 -25.85 -12.76 8.53
CA ASP A 56 -25.11 -11.54 8.90
C ASP A 56 -23.73 -11.50 8.26
N ASP A 57 -23.15 -10.30 8.16
CA ASP A 57 -21.76 -10.11 7.74
C ASP A 57 -20.82 -10.94 8.64
N LEU A 58 -19.99 -11.78 8.02
CA LEU A 58 -18.99 -12.56 8.72
C LEU A 58 -17.76 -11.68 8.97
N GLU A 59 -17.73 -11.15 10.18
CA GLU A 59 -16.63 -10.43 10.76
C GLU A 59 -15.46 -11.38 11.12
N VAL A 60 -14.59 -11.71 10.15
CA VAL A 60 -13.47 -12.63 10.39
C VAL A 60 -12.43 -12.01 11.33
N ALA A 61 -12.13 -12.76 12.39
CA ALA A 61 -11.05 -12.51 13.33
C ALA A 61 -10.40 -13.86 13.68
N GLY A 62 -9.20 -14.09 13.20
CA GLY A 62 -8.56 -15.40 13.26
C GLY A 62 -7.08 -15.37 13.57
N VAL A 63 -6.49 -16.56 13.54
CA VAL A 63 -5.04 -16.75 13.68
C VAL A 63 -4.54 -17.75 12.66
N ASN A 64 -3.28 -17.60 12.30
CA ASN A 64 -2.55 -18.60 11.53
C ASN A 64 -1.96 -19.65 12.47
N ARG A 65 -2.22 -20.93 12.21
CA ARG A 65 -1.60 -22.04 12.93
C ARG A 65 -0.52 -22.71 12.08
N SER A 66 0.65 -22.08 12.03
CA SER A 66 1.82 -22.56 11.30
C SER A 66 2.39 -23.85 11.91
N GLY A 67 2.99 -24.72 11.09
CA GLY A 67 3.66 -25.94 11.48
C GLY A 67 3.38 -27.14 10.57
N SER A 68 2.20 -27.20 9.94
CA SER A 68 1.82 -28.31 9.05
C SER A 68 2.42 -28.21 7.65
N GLU A 69 2.83 -27.02 7.23
CA GLU A 69 3.50 -26.74 5.96
C GLU A 69 4.95 -27.26 5.93
N TYR A 70 5.62 -27.39 7.08
CA TYR A 70 7.05 -27.72 7.11
C TYR A 70 7.42 -28.97 7.90
N ALA A 71 6.71 -29.32 8.98
CA ALA A 71 7.14 -30.40 9.88
C ALA A 71 7.23 -31.77 9.16
N CYS A 72 6.30 -32.03 8.25
CA CYS A 72 6.17 -33.30 7.53
C CYS A 72 7.29 -33.50 6.50
N VAL A 73 7.57 -32.48 5.70
CA VAL A 73 8.60 -32.52 4.65
C VAL A 73 10.01 -32.45 5.24
N GLN A 74 10.17 -31.78 6.39
CA GLN A 74 11.40 -31.81 7.18
C GLN A 74 11.57 -33.11 7.99
N GLY A 75 10.52 -33.94 8.04
CA GLY A 75 10.61 -35.33 8.45
C GLY A 75 10.55 -35.60 9.95
N TRP A 76 10.13 -34.63 10.76
CA TRP A 76 10.12 -34.77 12.23
C TRP A 76 8.72 -34.79 12.86
N GLY A 77 7.66 -34.46 12.12
CA GLY A 77 6.29 -34.54 12.64
C GLY A 77 5.23 -34.14 11.62
N LEU A 78 3.95 -34.18 12.01
CA LEU A 78 2.84 -33.66 11.20
C LEU A 78 2.53 -32.18 11.50
N PHE A 79 2.91 -31.72 12.70
CA PHE A 79 2.69 -30.35 13.18
C PHE A 79 3.88 -29.90 14.03
N ASP A 80 4.12 -28.60 14.06
CA ASP A 80 4.98 -27.95 15.04
C ASP A 80 4.19 -27.56 16.29
N GLY A 81 4.29 -28.36 17.36
CA GLY A 81 3.58 -28.16 18.61
C GLY A 81 2.19 -28.82 18.66
N PRO A 82 1.48 -28.71 19.79
CA PRO A 82 0.18 -29.33 19.99
C PRO A 82 -0.87 -28.69 19.08
N VAL A 83 -1.82 -29.54 18.69
CA VAL A 83 -3.05 -29.15 17.99
C VAL A 83 -4.27 -29.82 18.62
N ASP A 84 -4.13 -30.31 19.86
CA ASP A 84 -5.18 -31.01 20.63
C ASP A 84 -6.33 -30.08 21.07
N ASP A 85 -7.36 -30.65 21.70
CA ASP A 85 -8.58 -29.90 22.08
C ASP A 85 -8.23 -28.72 23.01
N GLN A 86 -7.21 -28.83 23.88
CA GLN A 86 -6.80 -27.73 24.75
C GLN A 86 -6.16 -26.60 23.94
N ALA A 87 -5.26 -26.92 23.02
CA ALA A 87 -4.62 -25.92 22.16
C ALA A 87 -5.63 -25.17 21.29
N ILE A 88 -6.63 -25.86 20.73
CA ILE A 88 -7.67 -25.23 19.92
C ILE A 88 -8.67 -24.43 20.78
N ALA A 89 -8.99 -24.92 21.98
CA ALA A 89 -9.78 -24.14 22.95
C ALA A 89 -9.09 -22.82 23.33
N ALA A 90 -7.76 -22.82 23.45
CA ALA A 90 -7.00 -21.60 23.76
C ALA A 90 -7.09 -20.56 22.62
N ILE A 91 -7.03 -20.99 21.36
CA ILE A 91 -7.28 -20.13 20.19
C ILE A 91 -8.68 -19.52 20.26
N ALA A 92 -9.70 -20.37 20.46
CA ALA A 92 -11.09 -19.93 20.54
C ALA A 92 -11.35 -19.02 21.76
N ALA A 93 -10.60 -19.18 22.86
CA ALA A 93 -10.72 -18.35 24.06
C ALA A 93 -10.25 -16.91 23.86
N TRP A 94 -9.45 -16.63 22.83
CA TRP A 94 -9.18 -15.24 22.39
C TRP A 94 -10.36 -14.64 21.60
N GLY A 95 -11.45 -15.41 21.45
CA GLY A 95 -12.69 -15.12 20.74
C GLY A 95 -12.48 -14.92 19.23
N THR A 96 -11.60 -15.73 18.68
CA THR A 96 -11.45 -15.92 17.23
C THR A 96 -12.61 -16.77 16.69
N ASN A 97 -12.87 -16.66 15.39
CA ASN A 97 -13.91 -17.43 14.69
C ASN A 97 -13.38 -18.18 13.45
N VAL A 98 -12.11 -17.98 13.10
CA VAL A 98 -11.44 -18.64 11.99
C VAL A 98 -10.02 -19.03 12.38
N ILE A 99 -9.58 -20.21 11.93
CA ILE A 99 -8.18 -20.67 11.99
C ILE A 99 -7.68 -20.92 10.56
N ARG A 100 -6.53 -20.35 10.19
CA ARG A 100 -5.85 -20.67 8.92
C ARG A 100 -4.80 -21.74 9.15
N ILE A 101 -4.82 -22.77 8.31
CA ILE A 101 -4.01 -23.98 8.41
C ILE A 101 -3.15 -24.07 7.14
N PRO A 102 -1.86 -23.69 7.21
CA PRO A 102 -0.91 -23.83 6.12
C PRO A 102 -0.65 -25.30 5.77
N LEU A 103 -0.77 -25.65 4.49
CA LEU A 103 -0.61 -27.01 3.98
C LEU A 103 0.64 -27.16 3.12
N ASN A 104 1.12 -28.40 3.04
CA ASN A 104 2.22 -28.80 2.17
C ASN A 104 1.74 -29.73 1.04
N GLU A 105 2.03 -29.37 -0.21
CA GLU A 105 1.63 -30.15 -1.39
C GLU A 105 2.21 -31.57 -1.40
N SER A 106 3.51 -31.69 -1.17
CA SER A 106 4.22 -32.98 -1.20
C SER A 106 3.72 -33.91 -0.10
N CYS A 107 3.48 -33.38 1.10
CA CYS A 107 2.93 -34.18 2.19
C CYS A 107 1.47 -34.56 1.96
N TRP A 108 0.64 -33.67 1.41
CA TRP A 108 -0.75 -33.98 1.12
C TRP A 108 -0.91 -35.04 0.03
N LEU A 109 -0.14 -34.93 -1.06
CA LEU A 109 -0.21 -35.86 -2.20
C LEU A 109 0.58 -37.15 -1.95
N GLY A 110 1.60 -37.12 -1.08
CA GLY A 110 2.53 -38.23 -0.89
C GLY A 110 3.54 -38.33 -2.02
N LEU A 111 4.14 -37.20 -2.40
CA LEU A 111 5.19 -37.16 -3.41
C LEU A 111 6.52 -37.70 -2.86
N ASP A 112 7.42 -38.07 -3.78
CA ASP A 112 8.74 -38.58 -3.44
C ASP A 112 9.53 -37.61 -2.54
N GLY A 113 10.34 -38.15 -1.64
CA GLY A 113 11.15 -37.37 -0.70
C GLY A 113 10.46 -36.99 0.62
N VAL A 114 9.15 -37.26 0.77
CA VAL A 114 8.47 -37.18 2.08
C VAL A 114 8.43 -38.57 2.72
N ARG A 115 8.64 -38.64 4.04
CA ARG A 115 8.52 -39.89 4.80
C ARG A 115 7.09 -40.45 4.68
N PRO A 116 6.87 -41.71 4.23
CA PRO A 116 5.53 -42.25 3.99
C PRO A 116 4.57 -42.16 5.18
N GLU A 117 5.08 -42.26 6.40
CA GLU A 117 4.32 -42.12 7.65
C GLU A 117 3.85 -40.70 7.95
N LEU A 118 4.41 -39.69 7.30
CA LEU A 118 4.05 -38.26 7.43
C LEU A 118 3.31 -37.73 6.19
N ALA A 119 3.00 -38.58 5.22
CA ALA A 119 2.50 -38.17 3.92
C ALA A 119 1.13 -38.79 3.58
N ALA A 120 0.55 -38.35 2.47
CA ALA A 120 -0.70 -38.80 1.90
C ALA A 120 -1.81 -39.00 2.95
N ALA A 121 -2.24 -40.23 3.17
CA ALA A 121 -3.35 -40.54 4.07
C ALA A 121 -3.07 -40.17 5.53
N ALA A 122 -1.82 -40.22 5.99
CA ALA A 122 -1.47 -39.80 7.35
C ALA A 122 -1.62 -38.29 7.52
N TYR A 123 -1.06 -37.53 6.58
CA TYR A 123 -1.18 -36.07 6.56
C TYR A 123 -2.64 -35.61 6.43
N ARG A 124 -3.38 -36.16 5.46
CA ARG A 124 -4.80 -35.83 5.23
C ARG A 124 -5.68 -36.12 6.45
N ARG A 125 -5.46 -37.25 7.14
CA ARG A 125 -6.20 -37.55 8.38
C ARG A 125 -5.90 -36.55 9.48
N ALA A 126 -4.63 -36.19 9.67
CA ALA A 126 -4.24 -35.25 10.70
C ALA A 126 -4.80 -33.83 10.47
N ILE A 127 -4.81 -33.35 9.22
CA ILE A 127 -5.47 -32.10 8.86
C ILE A 127 -7.00 -32.21 9.06
N GLY A 128 -7.61 -33.33 8.66
CA GLY A 128 -9.02 -33.62 8.94
C GLY A 128 -9.38 -33.53 10.43
N ASP A 129 -8.60 -34.19 11.28
CA ASP A 129 -8.78 -34.19 12.74
C ASP A 129 -8.66 -32.78 13.33
N LEU A 130 -7.74 -31.96 12.81
CA LEU A 130 -7.58 -30.55 13.20
C LEU A 130 -8.78 -29.71 12.75
N VAL A 131 -9.26 -29.85 11.51
CA VAL A 131 -10.45 -29.13 11.02
C VAL A 131 -11.68 -29.51 11.83
N ASP A 132 -11.89 -30.79 12.13
CA ASP A 132 -13.02 -31.25 12.94
C ASP A 132 -12.93 -30.72 14.38
N ARG A 133 -11.72 -30.63 14.93
CA ARG A 133 -11.48 -30.06 16.24
C ARG A 133 -11.75 -28.55 16.26
N ALA A 134 -11.25 -27.81 15.28
CA ALA A 134 -11.55 -26.39 15.09
C ALA A 134 -13.07 -26.14 15.05
N ALA A 135 -13.79 -26.95 14.26
CA ALA A 135 -15.24 -26.87 14.15
C ALA A 135 -15.95 -27.12 15.51
N ARG A 136 -15.51 -28.09 16.31
CA ARG A 136 -16.08 -28.32 17.67
C ARG A 136 -15.88 -27.14 18.62
N HIS A 137 -14.88 -26.31 18.38
CA HIS A 137 -14.61 -25.07 19.13
C HIS A 137 -15.19 -23.82 18.45
N GLY A 138 -16.03 -23.97 17.42
CA GLY A 138 -16.71 -22.87 16.76
C GLY A 138 -15.86 -22.09 15.76
N LEU A 139 -14.74 -22.67 15.30
CA LEU A 139 -13.84 -22.05 14.33
C LEU A 139 -14.09 -22.64 12.93
N ALA A 140 -14.28 -21.77 11.93
CA ALA A 140 -14.12 -22.17 10.54
C ALA A 140 -12.64 -22.32 10.19
N ALA A 141 -12.33 -23.11 9.16
CA ALA A 141 -10.96 -23.35 8.73
C ALA A 141 -10.69 -22.74 7.35
N ILE A 142 -9.60 -21.98 7.22
CA ILE A 142 -9.00 -21.65 5.91
C ILE A 142 -7.89 -22.68 5.67
N LEU A 143 -8.01 -23.43 4.59
CA LEU A 143 -6.97 -24.35 4.13
C LEU A 143 -6.15 -23.65 3.06
N ASP A 144 -4.88 -23.40 3.37
CA ASP A 144 -3.95 -22.63 2.55
C ASP A 144 -2.92 -23.55 1.92
N LEU A 145 -2.71 -23.48 0.60
CA LEU A 145 -1.51 -24.06 0.01
C LEU A 145 -0.31 -23.16 0.26
N HIS A 146 0.42 -23.49 1.32
CA HIS A 146 1.57 -22.73 1.74
C HIS A 146 2.79 -23.07 0.89
N TRP A 147 3.20 -24.35 0.89
CA TRP A 147 4.38 -24.80 0.16
C TRP A 147 4.03 -25.81 -0.94
N ALA A 148 4.47 -25.50 -2.15
CA ALA A 148 4.38 -26.32 -3.36
C ALA A 148 5.75 -26.34 -4.07
N SER A 149 6.05 -27.36 -4.88
CA SER A 149 7.33 -27.38 -5.62
C SER A 149 7.23 -28.13 -6.95
N PRO A 150 7.91 -27.64 -8.00
CA PRO A 150 7.83 -28.23 -9.33
C PRO A 150 8.67 -29.52 -9.45
N GLY A 151 8.22 -30.42 -10.31
CA GLY A 151 8.90 -31.65 -10.65
C GLY A 151 9.06 -32.60 -9.46
N ALA A 152 10.19 -33.30 -9.40
CA ALA A 152 10.44 -34.30 -8.35
C ALA A 152 10.98 -33.69 -7.03
N THR A 153 10.98 -32.36 -6.90
CA THR A 153 11.53 -31.70 -5.72
C THR A 153 10.47 -31.63 -4.62
N PRO A 154 10.78 -32.04 -3.38
CA PRO A 154 9.85 -31.85 -2.27
C PRO A 154 9.64 -30.37 -1.93
N ALA A 155 8.41 -30.00 -1.61
CA ALA A 155 8.01 -28.65 -1.21
C ALA A 155 8.59 -28.27 0.16
N THR A 156 9.83 -27.79 0.18
CA THR A 156 10.60 -27.49 1.39
C THR A 156 10.67 -26.00 1.73
N HIS A 157 10.09 -25.15 0.88
CA HIS A 157 10.08 -23.70 1.01
C HIS A 157 9.01 -23.08 0.10
N GLN A 158 8.79 -21.76 0.26
CA GLN A 158 7.89 -20.96 -0.57
C GLN A 158 8.46 -20.72 -1.97
N GLU A 159 7.79 -21.25 -2.99
CA GLU A 159 8.08 -20.98 -4.39
C GLU A 159 7.45 -19.65 -4.85
N VAL A 160 7.85 -19.17 -6.03
CA VAL A 160 7.31 -17.91 -6.60
C VAL A 160 5.83 -17.99 -6.99
N ALA A 161 5.32 -19.20 -7.27
CA ALA A 161 3.99 -19.47 -7.77
C ALA A 161 3.62 -20.97 -7.54
N PRO A 162 2.36 -21.38 -7.64
CA PRO A 162 2.01 -22.81 -7.63
C PRO A 162 2.50 -23.51 -8.91
N ASN A 163 2.91 -24.77 -8.79
CA ASN A 163 3.42 -25.53 -9.92
C ASN A 163 2.27 -26.22 -10.69
N ARG A 164 2.41 -26.32 -12.01
CA ARG A 164 1.35 -26.87 -12.85
C ARG A 164 1.23 -28.40 -12.81
N ASP A 165 2.31 -29.08 -12.47
CA ASP A 165 2.38 -30.54 -12.51
C ASP A 165 1.71 -31.23 -11.32
N HIS A 166 1.61 -30.56 -10.15
CA HIS A 166 0.99 -31.14 -8.96
C HIS A 166 -0.14 -30.30 -8.36
N THR A 167 -0.07 -28.97 -8.42
CA THR A 167 -1.00 -28.11 -7.66
C THR A 167 -2.47 -28.26 -8.08
N PRO A 168 -2.83 -28.42 -9.36
CA PRO A 168 -4.22 -28.74 -9.74
C PRO A 168 -4.73 -30.05 -9.13
N ALA A 169 -3.88 -31.08 -9.03
CA ALA A 169 -4.24 -32.36 -8.42
C ALA A 169 -4.35 -32.25 -6.89
N PHE A 170 -3.48 -31.45 -6.26
CA PHE A 170 -3.60 -31.08 -4.84
C PHE A 170 -4.96 -30.45 -4.57
N TRP A 171 -5.33 -29.40 -5.29
CA TRP A 171 -6.60 -28.69 -5.07
C TRP A 171 -7.83 -29.54 -5.37
N THR A 172 -7.77 -30.37 -6.41
CA THR A 172 -8.82 -31.36 -6.68
C THR A 172 -9.00 -32.30 -5.49
N SER A 173 -7.91 -32.76 -4.87
CA SER A 173 -7.95 -33.66 -3.72
C SER A 173 -8.44 -32.97 -2.44
N VAL A 174 -7.98 -31.76 -2.14
CA VAL A 174 -8.41 -30.97 -0.97
C VAL A 174 -9.90 -30.65 -1.09
N ALA A 175 -10.31 -30.06 -2.22
CA ALA A 175 -11.70 -29.69 -2.44
C ALA A 175 -12.64 -30.91 -2.41
N SER A 176 -12.23 -32.06 -2.96
CA SER A 176 -13.02 -33.30 -2.86
C SER A 176 -13.20 -33.78 -1.43
N ALA A 177 -12.19 -33.63 -0.57
CA ALA A 177 -12.25 -34.03 0.83
C ALA A 177 -13.19 -33.12 1.65
N TYR A 178 -13.26 -31.83 1.31
CA TYR A 178 -13.96 -30.84 2.12
C TYR A 178 -15.22 -30.25 1.47
N ARG A 179 -15.60 -30.56 0.23
CA ARG A 179 -16.77 -29.97 -0.47
C ARG A 179 -18.11 -30.02 0.27
N THR A 180 -18.25 -30.94 1.24
CA THR A 180 -19.45 -31.08 2.08
C THR A 180 -19.36 -30.33 3.41
N ASN A 181 -18.21 -29.75 3.73
CA ASN A 181 -17.99 -28.94 4.93
C ASN A 181 -18.10 -27.45 4.57
N PRO A 182 -19.24 -26.79 4.88
CA PRO A 182 -19.46 -25.38 4.55
C PRO A 182 -18.65 -24.41 5.42
N SER A 183 -17.97 -24.89 6.45
CA SER A 183 -17.11 -24.11 7.34
C SER A 183 -15.63 -24.16 6.93
N VAL A 184 -15.34 -24.58 5.70
CA VAL A 184 -13.99 -24.58 5.10
C VAL A 184 -13.93 -23.54 3.99
N VAL A 185 -12.83 -22.79 3.93
CA VAL A 185 -12.47 -21.87 2.84
C VAL A 185 -11.16 -22.35 2.20
N PHE A 186 -11.00 -22.19 0.89
CA PHE A 186 -9.81 -22.63 0.16
C PHE A 186 -8.95 -21.44 -0.27
N GLU A 187 -7.71 -21.36 0.19
CA GLU A 187 -6.77 -20.30 -0.20
C GLU A 187 -5.69 -20.87 -1.12
N LEU A 188 -5.74 -20.50 -2.39
CA LEU A 188 -5.18 -21.35 -3.44
C LEU A 188 -3.64 -21.35 -3.50
N TYR A 189 -3.00 -20.30 -3.00
CA TYR A 189 -1.56 -20.21 -2.86
C TYR A 189 -1.14 -19.01 -2.02
N ASN A 190 -0.44 -19.25 -0.92
CA ASN A 190 -0.03 -18.28 0.11
C ASN A 190 0.58 -16.96 -0.42
N GLU A 191 1.67 -17.02 -1.18
CA GLU A 191 2.47 -15.81 -1.49
C GLU A 191 3.00 -15.80 -2.93
N PRO A 192 2.14 -15.54 -3.93
CA PRO A 192 2.59 -15.29 -5.29
C PRO A 192 3.56 -14.10 -5.36
N ARG A 193 4.69 -14.25 -6.07
CA ARG A 193 5.72 -13.21 -6.18
C ARG A 193 6.55 -13.35 -7.44
N ASP A 194 7.24 -12.28 -7.82
CA ASP A 194 8.20 -12.26 -8.94
C ASP A 194 7.65 -12.75 -10.30
N ILE A 195 6.32 -12.69 -10.44
CA ILE A 195 5.56 -13.00 -11.66
C ILE A 195 4.63 -11.84 -12.00
N SER A 196 4.15 -11.77 -13.24
CA SER A 196 3.15 -10.76 -13.62
C SER A 196 1.75 -11.17 -13.19
N TRP A 197 0.84 -10.20 -13.06
CA TRP A 197 -0.58 -10.48 -12.81
C TRP A 197 -1.22 -11.38 -13.87
N ALA A 198 -0.83 -11.22 -15.14
CA ALA A 198 -1.24 -12.12 -16.21
C ALA A 198 -0.72 -13.55 -16.00
N CYS A 199 0.54 -13.72 -15.55
CA CYS A 199 1.05 -15.04 -15.18
C CYS A 199 0.28 -15.62 -13.98
N TRP A 200 -0.06 -14.80 -12.99
CA TRP A 200 -0.82 -15.27 -11.84
C TRP A 200 -2.19 -15.79 -12.25
N ARG A 201 -2.91 -15.07 -13.11
CA ARG A 201 -4.22 -15.51 -13.62
C ARG A 201 -4.13 -16.73 -14.54
N ASP A 202 -3.26 -16.68 -15.54
CA ASP A 202 -3.28 -17.60 -16.69
C ASP A 202 -2.23 -18.73 -16.61
N GLY A 203 -1.29 -18.62 -15.68
CA GLY A 203 -0.07 -19.42 -15.65
C GLY A 203 0.98 -18.91 -16.63
N CYS A 204 2.24 -19.30 -16.41
CA CYS A 204 3.34 -18.99 -17.33
C CYS A 204 4.52 -19.94 -17.15
N THR A 205 5.57 -19.74 -17.94
CA THR A 205 6.88 -20.28 -17.60
C THR A 205 7.57 -19.29 -16.66
N THR A 206 7.97 -19.74 -15.46
CA THR A 206 8.63 -18.91 -14.46
C THR A 206 10.06 -18.55 -14.90
N PRO A 207 10.70 -17.55 -14.25
CA PRO A 207 12.11 -17.24 -14.53
C PRO A 207 13.06 -18.43 -14.36
N SER A 208 12.72 -19.38 -13.48
CA SER A 208 13.46 -20.62 -13.23
C SER A 208 13.14 -21.75 -14.22
N GLY A 209 12.28 -21.51 -15.22
CA GLY A 209 12.07 -22.40 -16.36
C GLY A 209 10.97 -23.46 -16.20
N TRP A 210 10.32 -23.56 -15.03
CA TRP A 210 9.19 -24.47 -14.80
C TRP A 210 7.84 -23.79 -15.05
N ARG A 211 6.76 -24.57 -15.17
CA ARG A 211 5.42 -24.05 -15.50
C ARG A 211 4.61 -23.77 -14.24
N ALA A 212 4.21 -22.52 -14.06
CA ALA A 212 3.25 -22.14 -13.04
C ALA A 212 1.82 -22.49 -13.45
N ALA A 213 1.02 -22.99 -12.50
CA ALA A 213 -0.42 -23.08 -12.64
C ALA A 213 -1.01 -21.67 -12.53
N GLY A 214 -1.99 -21.35 -13.37
CA GLY A 214 -2.74 -20.10 -13.24
C GLY A 214 -3.84 -20.21 -12.19
N ALA A 215 -4.18 -19.11 -11.52
CA ALA A 215 -5.29 -19.04 -10.59
C ALA A 215 -6.61 -19.51 -11.21
N GLN A 216 -6.85 -19.24 -12.51
CA GLN A 216 -8.04 -19.78 -13.21
C GLN A 216 -8.05 -21.32 -13.23
N GLU A 217 -6.91 -21.95 -13.52
CA GLU A 217 -6.77 -23.41 -13.55
C GLU A 217 -7.04 -24.02 -12.16
N LEU A 218 -6.63 -23.31 -11.09
CA LEU A 218 -6.86 -23.77 -9.72
C LEU A 218 -8.31 -23.57 -9.26
N VAL A 219 -8.95 -22.45 -9.62
CA VAL A 219 -10.38 -22.22 -9.39
C VAL A 219 -11.20 -23.31 -10.09
N ASP A 220 -10.89 -23.59 -11.35
CA ASP A 220 -11.56 -24.64 -12.13
C ASP A 220 -11.38 -26.02 -11.48
N ALA A 221 -10.16 -26.33 -10.99
CA ALA A 221 -9.89 -27.59 -10.29
C ALA A 221 -10.74 -27.75 -9.02
N VAL A 222 -10.88 -26.69 -8.22
CA VAL A 222 -11.76 -26.70 -7.03
C VAL A 222 -13.23 -26.87 -7.44
N ARG A 223 -13.71 -26.04 -8.37
CA ARG A 223 -15.13 -26.03 -8.77
C ARG A 223 -15.54 -27.32 -9.48
N ALA A 224 -14.66 -27.97 -10.23
CA ALA A 224 -14.90 -29.27 -10.87
C ALA A 224 -15.25 -30.40 -9.88
N THR A 225 -14.86 -30.27 -8.60
CA THR A 225 -15.23 -31.25 -7.55
C THR A 225 -16.67 -31.09 -7.05
N GLY A 226 -17.34 -29.99 -7.41
CA GLY A 226 -18.63 -29.57 -6.85
C GLY A 226 -18.53 -28.75 -5.56
N ALA A 227 -17.31 -28.38 -5.14
CA ALA A 227 -17.11 -27.51 -3.98
C ALA A 227 -17.70 -26.10 -4.22
N ARG A 228 -18.46 -25.61 -3.24
CA ARG A 228 -19.19 -24.33 -3.30
C ARG A 228 -18.63 -23.28 -2.36
N GLN A 229 -17.66 -23.65 -1.54
CA GLN A 229 -17.11 -22.75 -0.53
C GLN A 229 -16.32 -21.59 -1.15
N PRO A 230 -16.13 -20.49 -0.42
CA PRO A 230 -15.31 -19.37 -0.88
C PRO A 230 -13.88 -19.81 -1.22
N ILE A 231 -13.32 -19.10 -2.19
CA ILE A 231 -11.94 -19.28 -2.65
C ILE A 231 -11.18 -17.97 -2.42
N VAL A 232 -10.10 -18.03 -1.65
CA VAL A 232 -9.17 -16.91 -1.47
C VAL A 232 -8.04 -17.00 -2.50
N LEU A 233 -7.74 -15.87 -3.13
CA LEU A 233 -6.61 -15.70 -4.04
C LEU A 233 -5.76 -14.54 -3.56
N ASP A 234 -4.55 -14.83 -3.12
CA ASP A 234 -3.65 -13.80 -2.61
C ASP A 234 -3.12 -12.88 -3.72
N GLY A 235 -2.79 -11.65 -3.31
CA GLY A 235 -2.11 -10.66 -4.13
C GLY A 235 -0.69 -11.07 -4.54
N LEU A 236 -0.08 -10.26 -5.41
CA LEU A 236 1.33 -10.41 -5.73
C LEU A 236 2.22 -9.83 -4.64
N ASN A 237 3.54 -9.90 -4.84
CA ASN A 237 4.55 -9.34 -3.96
C ASN A 237 4.41 -9.87 -2.53
N TRP A 238 4.43 -11.20 -2.41
CA TRP A 238 4.25 -11.91 -1.14
C TRP A 238 2.89 -11.61 -0.50
N GLY A 239 1.83 -11.65 -1.32
CA GLY A 239 0.48 -11.29 -0.88
C GLY A 239 0.27 -9.79 -0.60
N GLY A 240 1.29 -8.94 -0.71
CA GLY A 240 1.23 -7.53 -0.27
C GLY A 240 0.73 -6.52 -1.30
N ASP A 241 0.48 -6.91 -2.55
CA ASP A 241 -0.01 -6.05 -3.64
C ASP A 241 -1.37 -6.53 -4.17
N LEU A 242 -2.41 -5.70 -4.00
CA LEU A 242 -3.76 -5.91 -4.55
C LEU A 242 -4.10 -4.94 -5.69
N SER A 243 -3.17 -4.08 -6.12
CA SER A 243 -3.44 -2.96 -7.03
C SER A 243 -4.03 -3.35 -8.40
N GLN A 244 -3.80 -4.58 -8.87
CA GLN A 244 -4.39 -5.08 -10.11
C GLN A 244 -5.22 -6.36 -9.92
N TRP A 245 -5.56 -6.70 -8.67
CA TRP A 245 -6.29 -7.91 -8.34
C TRP A 245 -7.63 -7.96 -9.08
N SER A 246 -8.47 -6.92 -8.95
CA SER A 246 -9.79 -6.90 -9.62
C SER A 246 -9.70 -6.97 -11.14
N ALA A 247 -8.65 -6.40 -11.75
CA ALA A 247 -8.44 -6.45 -13.20
C ALA A 247 -7.96 -7.83 -13.70
N HIS A 248 -7.46 -8.68 -12.81
CA HIS A 248 -6.89 -9.99 -13.14
C HIS A 248 -7.52 -11.15 -12.36
N ALA A 249 -8.58 -10.89 -11.61
CA ALA A 249 -9.33 -11.94 -10.92
C ALA A 249 -9.81 -12.98 -11.95
N PRO A 250 -9.64 -14.28 -11.67
CA PRO A 250 -10.21 -15.31 -12.52
C PRO A 250 -11.74 -15.29 -12.46
N VAL A 251 -12.38 -15.97 -13.40
CA VAL A 251 -13.82 -16.15 -13.40
C VAL A 251 -14.17 -17.34 -12.51
N ASP A 252 -14.94 -17.09 -11.46
CA ASP A 252 -15.58 -18.12 -10.66
C ASP A 252 -17.08 -18.18 -11.00
N PRO A 253 -17.62 -19.31 -11.49
CA PRO A 253 -19.04 -19.42 -11.82
C PRO A 253 -19.99 -19.27 -10.62
N LEU A 254 -19.48 -19.26 -9.40
CA LEU A 254 -20.26 -19.05 -8.18
C LEU A 254 -20.09 -17.64 -7.58
N ASP A 255 -19.31 -16.77 -8.22
CA ASP A 255 -18.94 -15.44 -7.69
C ASP A 255 -18.41 -15.52 -6.24
N GLY A 256 -17.68 -16.60 -5.93
CA GLY A 256 -17.24 -16.98 -4.59
C GLY A 256 -15.80 -16.59 -4.27
N LEU A 257 -15.22 -15.63 -5.01
CA LEU A 257 -13.83 -15.21 -4.82
C LEU A 257 -13.69 -14.18 -3.69
N VAL A 258 -12.59 -14.32 -2.94
CA VAL A 258 -12.13 -13.43 -1.88
C VAL A 258 -10.69 -13.03 -2.21
N ALA A 259 -10.37 -11.74 -2.12
CA ALA A 259 -9.00 -11.28 -2.29
C ALA A 259 -8.22 -11.48 -0.99
N GLY A 260 -7.09 -12.18 -1.06
CA GLY A 260 -6.19 -12.36 0.08
C GLY A 260 -5.05 -11.35 0.07
N TRP A 261 -4.69 -10.84 1.25
CA TRP A 261 -3.70 -9.78 1.42
C TRP A 261 -2.82 -10.04 2.62
N HIS A 262 -1.51 -9.86 2.47
CA HIS A 262 -0.53 -9.99 3.55
C HIS A 262 0.04 -8.63 3.91
N ALA A 263 -0.07 -8.26 5.17
CA ALA A 263 0.40 -6.96 5.65
C ALA A 263 1.27 -7.09 6.89
N TYR A 264 2.51 -6.66 6.75
CA TYR A 264 3.48 -6.60 7.82
C TYR A 264 4.02 -5.18 8.02
N SER A 265 4.55 -4.88 9.21
CA SER A 265 5.28 -3.62 9.50
C SER A 265 6.45 -3.36 8.53
N PHE A 266 6.94 -4.39 7.85
CA PHE A 266 8.01 -4.35 6.87
C PHE A 266 7.54 -4.59 5.43
N SER A 267 6.24 -4.78 5.18
CA SER A 267 5.69 -4.90 3.83
C SER A 267 5.84 -3.58 3.05
N GLY A 268 5.93 -3.67 1.72
CA GLY A 268 5.95 -2.48 0.86
C GLY A 268 4.68 -1.62 1.00
N CYS A 269 3.51 -2.26 1.10
CA CYS A 269 2.22 -1.61 1.33
C CYS A 269 1.82 -1.63 2.81
N ARG A 270 2.51 -0.86 3.65
CA ARG A 270 2.35 -0.86 5.12
C ARG A 270 1.71 0.41 5.70
N THR A 271 1.31 1.35 4.87
CA THR A 271 0.75 2.62 5.33
C THR A 271 -0.75 2.69 5.00
N PRO A 272 -1.55 3.39 5.81
CA PRO A 272 -2.96 3.63 5.51
C PRO A 272 -3.20 4.14 4.09
N SER A 273 -2.38 5.07 3.60
CA SER A 273 -2.50 5.59 2.23
C SER A 273 -2.37 4.48 1.16
N CYS A 274 -1.44 3.55 1.33
CA CYS A 274 -1.30 2.45 0.40
C CYS A 274 -2.52 1.52 0.44
N TRP A 275 -3.07 1.27 1.64
CA TRP A 275 -4.26 0.45 1.80
C TRP A 275 -5.49 1.10 1.16
N GLU A 276 -5.65 2.42 1.31
CA GLU A 276 -6.71 3.18 0.62
C GLU A 276 -6.56 3.15 -0.90
N ASP A 277 -5.33 3.22 -1.43
CA ASP A 277 -5.10 3.26 -2.87
C ASP A 277 -5.19 1.87 -3.54
N THR A 278 -4.86 0.80 -2.81
CA THR A 278 -4.66 -0.53 -3.40
C THR A 278 -5.61 -1.61 -2.88
N VAL A 279 -6.09 -1.48 -1.63
CA VAL A 279 -6.93 -2.49 -0.97
C VAL A 279 -8.38 -2.03 -0.90
N ALA A 280 -8.65 -0.79 -0.47
CA ALA A 280 -10.02 -0.25 -0.38
C ALA A 280 -10.80 -0.28 -1.71
N PRO A 281 -10.20 -0.11 -2.91
CA PRO A 281 -10.92 -0.27 -4.16
C PRO A 281 -11.38 -1.71 -4.39
N VAL A 282 -10.63 -2.70 -3.88
CA VAL A 282 -11.01 -4.12 -4.00
C VAL A 282 -12.17 -4.45 -3.06
N THR A 283 -12.21 -3.86 -1.86
CA THR A 283 -13.33 -4.07 -0.90
C THR A 283 -14.67 -3.54 -1.41
N ALA A 284 -14.68 -2.71 -2.45
CA ALA A 284 -15.91 -2.25 -3.09
C ALA A 284 -16.63 -3.37 -3.85
N ASP A 285 -15.87 -4.26 -4.50
CA ASP A 285 -16.40 -5.28 -5.43
C ASP A 285 -16.24 -6.72 -4.91
N HIS A 286 -15.26 -6.98 -4.03
CA HIS A 286 -14.96 -8.31 -3.49
C HIS A 286 -14.68 -8.26 -1.99
N PRO A 287 -14.99 -9.33 -1.23
CA PRO A 287 -14.50 -9.44 0.14
C PRO A 287 -12.97 -9.52 0.14
N VAL A 288 -12.34 -8.92 1.14
CA VAL A 288 -10.88 -8.97 1.34
C VAL A 288 -10.58 -9.58 2.70
N LEU A 289 -9.59 -10.47 2.74
CA LEU A 289 -9.02 -11.01 3.97
C LEU A 289 -7.53 -10.68 4.06
N LEU A 290 -7.14 -10.09 5.18
CA LEU A 290 -5.78 -10.12 5.68
C LEU A 290 -5.45 -11.55 6.14
N THR A 291 -5.12 -12.43 5.20
CA THR A 291 -4.78 -13.84 5.49
C THR A 291 -3.52 -13.97 6.33
N GLU A 292 -2.65 -12.95 6.30
CA GLU A 292 -1.59 -12.74 7.27
C GLU A 292 -1.47 -11.27 7.67
N VAL A 293 -1.40 -11.02 8.99
CA VAL A 293 -1.01 -9.73 9.54
C VAL A 293 -0.07 -9.90 10.73
N GLY A 294 0.98 -9.08 10.78
CA GLY A 294 1.93 -9.12 11.88
C GLY A 294 2.92 -7.96 11.90
N GLN A 295 3.78 -7.93 12.90
CA GLN A 295 4.88 -6.97 12.96
C GLN A 295 6.10 -7.55 13.66
N ASP A 296 7.27 -7.01 13.31
CA ASP A 296 8.53 -7.32 13.97
C ASP A 296 8.70 -6.58 15.31
N GLY A 297 9.72 -6.99 16.07
CA GLY A 297 10.15 -6.29 17.29
C GLY A 297 9.23 -6.42 18.51
N CYS A 298 8.24 -7.33 18.49
CA CYS A 298 7.26 -7.51 19.58
C CYS A 298 6.44 -6.26 19.94
N ALA A 299 6.39 -5.25 19.07
CA ALA A 299 5.60 -4.04 19.28
C ALA A 299 4.12 -4.27 18.88
N THR A 300 3.29 -3.21 18.99
CA THR A 300 1.85 -3.27 18.69
C THR A 300 1.35 -2.11 17.84
N ASP A 301 2.19 -1.14 17.52
CA ASP A 301 1.87 0.11 16.83
C ASP A 301 1.33 -0.09 15.41
N PHE A 302 1.87 -1.06 14.68
CA PHE A 302 1.36 -1.42 13.36
C PHE A 302 -0.04 -2.03 13.47
N LEU A 303 -0.26 -2.95 14.41
CA LEU A 303 -1.57 -3.56 14.67
C LEU A 303 -2.61 -2.55 15.13
N GLU A 304 -2.20 -1.61 15.98
CA GLU A 304 -3.04 -0.48 16.44
C GLU A 304 -3.46 0.45 15.31
N THR A 305 -2.81 0.38 14.15
CA THR A 305 -3.14 1.16 12.96
C THR A 305 -3.94 0.36 11.94
N ILE A 306 -3.47 -0.84 11.58
CA ILE A 306 -4.06 -1.64 10.49
C ILE A 306 -5.38 -2.31 10.87
N LEU A 307 -5.52 -2.82 12.10
CA LEU A 307 -6.72 -3.58 12.46
C LEU A 307 -7.97 -2.68 12.58
N PRO A 308 -7.90 -1.46 13.16
CA PRO A 308 -9.03 -0.53 13.10
C PRO A 308 -9.37 -0.10 11.66
N TRP A 309 -8.37 0.05 10.79
CA TRP A 309 -8.60 0.33 9.37
C TRP A 309 -9.32 -0.84 8.69
N ALA A 310 -8.90 -2.07 8.98
CA ALA A 310 -9.51 -3.30 8.47
C ALA A 310 -10.97 -3.43 8.93
N ASP A 311 -11.24 -3.21 10.22
CA ASP A 311 -12.62 -3.19 10.76
C ASP A 311 -13.49 -2.17 10.01
N ALA A 312 -13.00 -0.94 9.80
CA ALA A 312 -13.73 0.12 9.11
C ALA A 312 -14.04 -0.21 7.62
N HIS A 313 -13.20 -1.03 6.99
CA HIS A 313 -13.34 -1.45 5.60
C HIS A 313 -13.95 -2.86 5.43
N ARG A 314 -14.43 -3.48 6.52
CA ARG A 314 -14.92 -4.88 6.54
C ARG A 314 -13.91 -5.90 6.02
N VAL A 315 -12.62 -5.63 6.25
CA VAL A 315 -11.54 -6.56 5.94
C VAL A 315 -11.36 -7.48 7.14
N GLY A 316 -11.55 -8.78 6.91
CA GLY A 316 -11.26 -9.80 7.93
C GLY A 316 -9.77 -10.02 8.09
N TYR A 317 -9.30 -10.50 9.24
CA TYR A 317 -7.85 -10.65 9.47
C TYR A 317 -7.48 -11.88 10.29
N LEU A 318 -6.31 -12.44 9.98
CA LEU A 318 -5.71 -13.58 10.67
C LEU A 318 -4.27 -13.25 11.09
N ALA A 319 -4.04 -13.11 12.38
CA ALA A 319 -2.72 -12.73 12.87
C ALA A 319 -1.72 -13.89 12.71
N TRP A 320 -0.54 -13.59 12.16
CA TRP A 320 0.58 -14.50 12.08
C TRP A 320 1.45 -14.34 13.35
N SER A 321 1.71 -15.37 14.15
CA SER A 321 1.17 -16.73 14.13
C SER A 321 0.97 -17.31 15.54
N TRP A 322 0.07 -18.29 15.67
CA TRP A 322 -0.17 -19.05 16.90
C TRP A 322 0.90 -20.14 17.12
N ASN A 323 2.13 -19.70 17.35
CA ASN A 323 3.30 -20.54 17.62
C ASN A 323 4.09 -19.95 18.79
N THR A 324 4.89 -20.77 19.47
CA THR A 324 5.68 -20.36 20.65
C THR A 324 7.09 -19.85 20.28
N ALA A 325 7.26 -19.31 19.08
CA ALA A 325 8.52 -18.71 18.65
C ALA A 325 8.69 -17.28 19.20
N SER A 326 9.83 -16.65 18.93
CA SER A 326 10.09 -15.28 19.40
C SER A 326 9.35 -14.26 18.55
N CYS A 327 8.51 -13.42 19.16
CA CYS A 327 7.86 -12.27 18.51
C CYS A 327 8.84 -11.22 17.93
N SER A 328 10.14 -11.30 18.25
CA SER A 328 11.17 -10.44 17.64
C SER A 328 11.78 -11.05 16.38
N GLY A 329 11.82 -12.39 16.29
CA GLY A 329 12.39 -13.12 15.14
C GLY A 329 11.34 -13.54 14.10
N GLY A 330 10.08 -13.62 14.49
CA GLY A 330 8.90 -13.74 13.63
C GLY A 330 7.64 -13.48 14.46
N PRO A 331 6.62 -12.77 13.96
CA PRO A 331 5.50 -12.39 14.81
C PRO A 331 4.82 -13.64 15.35
N SER A 332 4.94 -13.86 16.66
CA SER A 332 4.45 -15.03 17.37
C SER A 332 3.51 -14.51 18.44
N LEU A 333 2.26 -14.97 18.43
CA LEU A 333 1.20 -14.48 19.30
C LEU A 333 1.37 -14.96 20.73
N ILE A 334 1.96 -16.14 20.93
CA ILE A 334 1.95 -16.82 22.22
C ILE A 334 3.35 -17.21 22.68
N THR A 335 3.55 -17.28 23.99
CA THR A 335 4.74 -17.90 24.59
C THR A 335 4.48 -19.36 24.99
N ASP A 336 3.20 -19.74 25.13
CA ASP A 336 2.76 -21.09 25.48
C ASP A 336 1.42 -21.42 24.79
N TYR A 337 1.21 -22.70 24.47
CA TYR A 337 0.00 -23.19 23.79
C TYR A 337 -1.26 -23.18 24.66
N ASP A 338 -1.15 -22.84 25.95
CA ASP A 338 -2.30 -22.45 26.79
C ASP A 338 -2.92 -21.09 26.41
N GLY A 339 -2.31 -20.37 25.46
CA GLY A 339 -2.77 -19.06 24.98
C GLY A 339 -2.18 -17.88 25.75
N THR A 340 -1.11 -18.09 26.52
CA THR A 340 -0.34 -17.01 27.15
C THR A 340 0.29 -16.13 26.07
N PRO A 341 -0.05 -14.82 26.00
CA PRO A 341 0.36 -13.97 24.90
C PRO A 341 1.82 -13.48 25.02
N THR A 342 2.47 -13.27 23.88
CA THR A 342 3.61 -12.35 23.78
C THR A 342 3.14 -10.89 23.88
N ALA A 343 4.04 -9.90 23.88
CA ALA A 343 3.65 -8.49 23.82
C ALA A 343 2.86 -8.15 22.54
N PHE A 344 3.32 -8.67 21.40
CA PHE A 344 2.62 -8.59 20.11
C PHE A 344 1.23 -9.24 20.20
N GLY A 345 1.14 -10.47 20.72
CA GLY A 345 -0.14 -11.17 20.88
C GLY A 345 -1.09 -10.49 21.86
N ALA A 346 -0.58 -9.85 22.91
CA ALA A 346 -1.39 -9.05 23.83
C ALA A 346 -2.00 -7.83 23.14
N GLY A 347 -1.27 -7.21 22.20
CA GLY A 347 -1.79 -6.17 21.31
C GLY A 347 -2.96 -6.66 20.46
N TYR A 348 -2.77 -7.79 19.78
CA TYR A 348 -3.83 -8.40 18.96
C TYR A 348 -5.06 -8.79 19.79
N ARG A 349 -4.86 -9.48 20.92
CA ARG A 349 -5.94 -9.90 21.82
C ARG A 349 -6.75 -8.71 22.35
N ARG A 350 -6.07 -7.62 22.73
CA ARG A 350 -6.74 -6.39 23.18
C ARG A 350 -7.64 -5.81 22.09
N HIS A 351 -7.20 -5.81 20.83
CA HIS A 351 -8.04 -5.37 19.72
C HIS A 351 -9.28 -6.27 19.55
N LEU A 352 -9.12 -7.59 19.61
CA LEU A 352 -10.25 -8.53 19.57
C LEU A 352 -11.26 -8.30 20.69
N ASP A 353 -10.78 -8.05 21.92
CA ASP A 353 -11.64 -7.72 23.07
C ASP A 353 -12.41 -6.41 22.84
N GLN A 354 -11.77 -5.38 22.29
CA GLN A 354 -12.39 -4.08 21.98
C GLN A 354 -13.46 -4.21 20.90
N ARG A 355 -13.19 -4.98 19.84
CA ARG A 355 -14.16 -5.27 18.78
C ARG A 355 -15.41 -5.93 19.33
N ARG A 356 -15.26 -6.96 20.17
CA ARG A 356 -16.39 -7.65 20.83
C ARG A 356 -17.19 -6.76 21.78
N ALA A 357 -16.54 -5.81 22.44
CA ALA A 357 -17.18 -4.91 23.39
C ALA A 357 -17.94 -3.75 22.72
N SER A 358 -17.69 -3.50 21.43
CA SER A 358 -18.33 -2.42 20.70
C SER A 358 -19.74 -2.86 20.25
N PRO A 359 -20.83 -2.11 20.56
CA PRO A 359 -22.15 -2.42 20.04
C PRO A 359 -22.10 -2.33 18.51
N GLN A 360 -22.35 -3.44 17.82
CA GLN A 360 -22.45 -3.45 16.37
C GLN A 360 -23.43 -2.36 15.94
N SER A 361 -22.95 -1.38 15.18
CA SER A 361 -23.82 -0.36 14.60
C SER A 361 -24.70 -1.06 13.55
N PRO A 362 -26.02 -0.78 13.50
CA PRO A 362 -26.87 -1.39 12.50
C PRO A 362 -26.40 -1.01 11.08
N PRO A 363 -26.61 -1.88 10.08
CA PRO A 363 -26.13 -1.64 8.73
C PRO A 363 -26.72 -0.33 8.19
N VAL A 364 -25.83 0.53 7.67
CA VAL A 364 -26.24 1.73 6.93
C VAL A 364 -27.05 1.27 5.72
N PRO A 365 -28.32 1.69 5.56
CA PRO A 365 -29.11 1.32 4.39
C PRO A 365 -28.45 1.87 3.13
N ALA A 366 -28.42 1.06 2.07
CA ALA A 366 -27.93 1.48 0.76
C ALA A 366 -28.62 2.79 0.31
N PRO A 367 -27.87 3.75 -0.27
CA PRO A 367 -28.47 5.02 -0.71
C PRO A 367 -29.51 4.74 -1.78
N SER A 368 -30.76 5.12 -1.49
CA SER A 368 -31.85 5.17 -2.47
C SER A 368 -31.61 6.32 -3.46
N PRO A 369 -32.05 6.20 -4.73
CA PRO A 369 -31.78 7.20 -5.75
C PRO A 369 -32.43 8.55 -5.38
N PRO A 370 -31.78 9.69 -5.66
CA PRO A 370 -32.25 10.98 -5.18
C PRO A 370 -33.49 11.43 -5.97
N SER A 371 -34.63 11.51 -5.30
CA SER A 371 -35.76 12.34 -5.71
C SER A 371 -35.53 13.80 -5.28
N SER A 372 -35.79 14.71 -6.22
CA SER A 372 -35.60 16.16 -6.27
C SER A 372 -35.51 16.97 -4.95
N PRO A 373 -34.66 18.02 -4.90
CA PRO A 373 -34.45 18.83 -3.70
C PRO A 373 -35.51 19.93 -3.52
N PRO A 374 -35.86 20.31 -2.28
CA PRO A 374 -36.56 21.55 -2.02
C PRO A 374 -35.57 22.73 -1.93
N THR A 375 -36.00 23.82 -2.57
CA THR A 375 -35.39 25.14 -2.64
C THR A 375 -35.32 25.86 -1.29
N SER A 376 -34.12 26.29 -0.87
CA SER A 376 -33.90 27.60 -0.25
C SER A 376 -32.41 27.98 -0.37
N PRO A 377 -32.07 29.25 -0.68
CA PRO A 377 -30.73 29.60 -1.17
C PRO A 377 -29.73 29.83 -0.02
N ALA A 378 -28.56 29.18 -0.12
CA ALA A 378 -27.35 29.54 0.62
C ALA A 378 -26.68 30.78 -0.02
N PRO A 379 -25.95 31.60 0.75
CA PRO A 379 -25.37 32.85 0.25
C PRO A 379 -24.29 32.58 -0.82
N ASP A 380 -24.28 33.41 -1.85
CA ASP A 380 -23.33 33.33 -2.97
C ASP A 380 -21.86 33.32 -2.49
N PRO A 381 -21.01 32.44 -3.05
CA PRO A 381 -19.59 32.42 -2.74
C PRO A 381 -18.86 33.56 -3.48
N ALA A 382 -17.87 34.14 -2.81
CA ALA A 382 -16.99 35.18 -3.35
C ALA A 382 -16.29 34.73 -4.66
N PRO A 383 -15.99 35.67 -5.58
CA PRO A 383 -15.36 35.34 -6.86
C PRO A 383 -13.96 34.71 -6.67
N ALA A 384 -13.70 33.64 -7.43
CA ALA A 384 -12.43 32.92 -7.43
C ALA A 384 -11.26 33.84 -7.85
N ARG A 385 -10.12 33.70 -7.18
CA ARG A 385 -8.91 34.46 -7.54
C ARG A 385 -8.30 33.87 -8.82
N PRO A 386 -7.55 34.64 -9.63
CA PRO A 386 -6.82 34.07 -10.76
C PRO A 386 -5.86 32.95 -10.30
N VAL A 387 -5.83 31.85 -11.07
CA VAL A 387 -4.90 30.72 -10.85
C VAL A 387 -3.49 31.13 -11.31
N ASP A 388 -2.48 30.82 -10.51
CA ASP A 388 -1.08 31.11 -10.79
C ASP A 388 -0.44 29.95 -11.56
N PRO A 389 -0.08 30.14 -12.83
CA PRO A 389 0.46 29.08 -13.67
C PRO A 389 1.86 28.61 -13.27
N THR A 390 2.51 29.28 -12.30
CA THR A 390 3.85 28.90 -11.82
C THR A 390 3.82 27.87 -10.68
N ALA A 391 2.64 27.55 -10.14
CA ALA A 391 2.49 26.51 -9.13
C ALA A 391 2.61 25.12 -9.77
N VAL A 392 3.44 24.26 -9.19
CA VAL A 392 3.45 22.82 -9.50
C VAL A 392 2.41 22.07 -8.68
N PHE A 393 1.94 22.61 -7.56
CA PHE A 393 0.72 22.15 -6.89
C PHE A 393 -0.14 23.37 -6.53
N ASP A 394 -1.32 23.46 -7.16
CA ASP A 394 -2.35 24.47 -6.93
C ASP A 394 -3.63 23.87 -6.31
N PHE A 395 -3.81 22.54 -6.36
CA PHE A 395 -4.90 21.80 -5.72
C PHE A 395 -6.32 22.19 -6.18
N GLU A 396 -6.44 22.83 -7.34
CA GLU A 396 -7.72 23.31 -7.86
C GLU A 396 -8.65 22.18 -8.32
N ASP A 397 -8.11 21.00 -8.64
CA ASP A 397 -8.90 19.82 -9.00
C ASP A 397 -9.44 19.06 -7.78
N GLY A 398 -9.14 19.55 -6.57
CA GLY A 398 -9.60 18.97 -5.30
C GLY A 398 -8.87 17.69 -4.90
N THR A 399 -7.79 17.32 -5.58
CA THR A 399 -7.00 16.14 -5.23
C THR A 399 -5.74 16.52 -4.45
N PRO A 400 -5.29 15.69 -3.47
CA PRO A 400 -4.06 15.96 -2.73
C PRO A 400 -2.78 15.84 -3.56
N HIS A 401 -2.85 15.37 -4.81
CA HIS A 401 -1.69 15.18 -5.69
C HIS A 401 -0.54 14.40 -5.03
N GLY A 402 -0.87 13.30 -4.33
CA GLY A 402 0.10 12.47 -3.63
C GLY A 402 0.68 13.08 -2.34
N TRP A 403 0.23 14.26 -1.92
CA TRP A 403 0.56 14.79 -0.60
C TRP A 403 -0.15 13.97 0.47
N SER A 404 0.64 13.42 1.38
CA SER A 404 0.18 12.55 2.45
C SER A 404 1.03 12.73 3.70
N THR A 405 0.58 12.15 4.81
CA THR A 405 1.30 12.18 6.08
C THR A 405 2.56 11.32 6.02
N ARG A 406 3.68 11.88 6.47
CA ARG A 406 4.99 11.24 6.52
C ARG A 406 5.30 10.70 7.91
N TRP A 407 5.01 11.49 8.94
CA TRP A 407 5.07 11.05 10.33
C TRP A 407 4.18 11.93 11.19
N GLY A 408 3.89 11.47 12.41
CA GLY A 408 3.01 12.15 13.34
C GLY A 408 1.55 12.21 12.88
N SER A 409 0.68 12.77 13.72
CA SER A 409 -0.76 12.82 13.49
C SER A 409 -1.17 14.12 12.79
N VAL A 410 -1.35 14.06 11.47
CA VAL A 410 -1.94 15.13 10.65
C VAL A 410 -2.84 14.51 9.59
N GLY A 411 -4.05 15.03 9.43
CA GLY A 411 -4.94 14.66 8.33
C GLY A 411 -4.66 15.51 7.10
N VAL A 412 -4.70 14.92 5.90
CA VAL A 412 -4.44 15.60 4.63
C VAL A 412 -5.63 15.43 3.70
N SER A 413 -6.15 16.54 3.19
CA SER A 413 -7.25 16.54 2.22
C SER A 413 -7.13 17.76 1.31
N ALA A 414 -7.49 17.67 0.04
CA ALA A 414 -7.57 18.82 -0.85
C ALA A 414 -9.02 19.16 -1.19
N GLY A 415 -9.28 20.40 -1.58
CA GLY A 415 -10.61 20.86 -1.95
C GLY A 415 -10.75 22.35 -1.81
N ARG A 416 -12.00 22.84 -1.93
CA ARG A 416 -12.31 24.26 -1.76
C ARG A 416 -12.02 24.71 -0.34
N GLY A 417 -11.28 25.81 -0.20
CA GLY A 417 -10.89 26.33 1.10
C GLY A 417 -10.14 27.66 0.99
N PRO A 418 -9.47 28.12 2.06
CA PRO A 418 -8.56 29.25 1.97
C PRO A 418 -7.49 28.99 0.91
N ALA A 419 -7.54 29.73 -0.19
CA ALA A 419 -6.60 29.63 -1.29
C ALA A 419 -5.86 30.95 -1.50
N SER A 420 -4.55 30.87 -1.77
CA SER A 420 -3.68 32.01 -2.05
C SER A 420 -3.78 32.43 -3.51
N SER A 421 -4.09 31.47 -4.38
CA SER A 421 -4.45 31.58 -5.80
C SER A 421 -5.66 30.67 -6.07
N GLY A 422 -6.47 30.95 -7.10
CA GLY A 422 -7.63 30.10 -7.40
C GLY A 422 -8.66 30.00 -6.25
N SER A 423 -9.09 28.77 -5.95
CA SER A 423 -10.13 28.41 -4.99
C SER A 423 -9.86 27.13 -4.18
N GLY A 424 -8.83 26.37 -4.57
CA GLY A 424 -8.42 25.11 -3.96
C GLY A 424 -7.19 25.25 -3.07
N SER A 425 -7.07 24.38 -2.07
CA SER A 425 -5.84 24.22 -1.31
C SER A 425 -5.80 22.88 -0.59
N LEU A 426 -4.59 22.47 -0.20
CA LEU A 426 -4.36 21.29 0.63
C LEU A 426 -4.56 21.64 2.11
N GLN A 427 -5.54 21.03 2.75
CA GLN A 427 -5.86 21.18 4.17
C GLN A 427 -5.07 20.18 5.02
N LEU A 428 -4.40 20.68 6.05
CA LEU A 428 -3.59 19.93 7.01
C LEU A 428 -4.25 20.02 8.39
N SER A 429 -4.96 18.96 8.79
CA SER A 429 -5.74 18.91 10.03
C SER A 429 -4.91 18.36 11.18
N LEU A 430 -4.51 19.22 12.12
CA LEU A 430 -3.77 18.84 13.32
C LEU A 430 -4.71 18.40 14.43
N THR A 431 -4.48 17.20 14.96
CA THR A 431 -5.36 16.56 15.96
C THR A 431 -4.73 16.45 17.35
N GLY A 432 -3.44 16.77 17.51
CA GLY A 432 -2.72 16.63 18.78
C GLY A 432 -1.36 17.30 18.76
N SER A 433 -0.63 17.17 19.87
CA SER A 433 0.73 17.69 20.03
C SER A 433 1.75 16.84 19.29
N GLY A 434 2.78 17.46 18.72
CA GLY A 434 3.89 16.77 18.08
C GLY A 434 4.50 17.59 16.95
N TYR A 435 5.27 16.90 16.12
CA TYR A 435 5.92 17.47 14.95
C TYR A 435 5.54 16.70 13.69
N PRO A 436 4.23 16.61 13.34
CA PRO A 436 3.81 15.81 12.21
C PRO A 436 4.30 16.42 10.91
N ALA A 437 4.65 15.59 9.93
CA ALA A 437 5.02 16.05 8.61
C ALA A 437 4.14 15.47 7.54
N VAL A 438 4.00 16.24 6.47
CA VAL A 438 3.32 15.84 5.23
C VAL A 438 4.29 16.01 4.07
N GLY A 439 4.05 15.30 2.97
CA GLY A 439 4.85 15.47 1.77
C GLY A 439 4.36 14.60 0.64
N VAL A 440 4.96 14.78 -0.53
CA VAL A 440 4.68 14.04 -1.76
C VAL A 440 5.91 13.24 -2.17
N ASP A 441 5.69 12.00 -2.61
CA ASP A 441 6.75 11.11 -3.08
C ASP A 441 7.06 11.37 -4.55
N ARG A 442 8.34 11.26 -4.88
CA ARG A 442 8.83 11.18 -6.24
C ARG A 442 8.24 9.95 -6.92
N GLY A 443 7.77 10.10 -8.15
CA GLY A 443 7.12 9.01 -8.90
C GLY A 443 5.64 8.75 -8.56
N VAL A 444 5.14 9.17 -7.39
CA VAL A 444 3.69 9.18 -7.08
C VAL A 444 3.03 10.34 -7.80
N ASP A 445 3.60 11.54 -7.68
CA ASP A 445 3.24 12.68 -8.50
C ASP A 445 4.47 13.22 -9.23
N ARG A 446 4.44 13.11 -10.56
CA ARG A 446 5.61 13.42 -11.39
C ARG A 446 6.01 14.89 -11.37
N ARG A 447 5.22 15.78 -10.77
CA ARG A 447 5.50 17.22 -10.73
C ARG A 447 6.75 17.56 -9.91
N ILE A 448 7.17 16.69 -8.99
CA ILE A 448 8.46 16.80 -8.29
C ILE A 448 9.58 15.96 -8.91
N ASP A 449 9.31 15.21 -9.98
CA ASP A 449 10.35 14.49 -10.70
C ASP A 449 11.32 15.52 -11.32
N GLY A 450 12.60 15.41 -10.96
CA GLY A 450 13.62 16.39 -11.33
C GLY A 450 13.93 17.42 -10.23
N LEU A 451 13.28 17.35 -9.07
CA LEU A 451 13.79 18.01 -7.86
C LEU A 451 15.13 17.35 -7.49
N GLY A 452 16.12 18.19 -7.18
CA GLY A 452 17.49 17.78 -6.85
C GLY A 452 18.18 18.80 -5.97
N ALA A 453 19.34 18.43 -5.40
CA ALA A 453 20.22 19.30 -4.64
C ALA A 453 20.28 20.71 -5.23
N GLY A 454 20.12 21.73 -4.37
CA GLY A 454 20.21 23.16 -4.69
C GLY A 454 18.99 23.76 -5.42
N SER A 455 17.97 22.97 -5.79
CA SER A 455 16.68 23.48 -6.27
C SER A 455 16.01 24.36 -5.20
N THR A 456 15.26 25.37 -5.61
CA THR A 456 14.50 26.24 -4.68
C THR A 456 13.03 25.86 -4.70
N VAL A 457 12.43 25.68 -3.53
CA VAL A 457 11.01 25.37 -3.38
C VAL A 457 10.33 26.45 -2.56
N GLY A 458 9.12 26.84 -2.95
CA GLY A 458 8.26 27.76 -2.22
C GLY A 458 6.94 27.13 -1.83
N PHE A 459 6.49 27.32 -0.59
CA PHE A 459 5.16 26.97 -0.08
C PHE A 459 4.41 28.24 0.30
N ARG A 460 3.10 28.32 -0.01
CA ARG A 460 2.19 29.28 0.62
C ARG A 460 1.40 28.55 1.68
N VAL A 461 1.54 28.98 2.93
CA VAL A 461 0.91 28.32 4.08
C VAL A 461 0.03 29.31 4.82
N HIS A 462 -1.25 28.99 4.92
CA HIS A 462 -2.24 29.76 5.65
C HIS A 462 -2.40 29.22 7.06
N LEU A 463 -2.19 30.08 8.05
CA LEU A 463 -2.57 29.82 9.44
C LEU A 463 -3.89 30.56 9.74
N PRO A 464 -4.96 29.91 10.20
CA PRO A 464 -6.23 30.58 10.42
C PRO A 464 -6.12 31.64 11.54
N PRO A 465 -6.90 32.74 11.47
CA PRO A 465 -6.95 33.76 12.53
C PRO A 465 -7.22 33.21 13.93
N SER A 466 -7.97 32.11 14.03
CA SER A 466 -8.29 31.42 15.29
C SER A 466 -7.07 30.86 16.02
N ALA A 467 -5.93 30.69 15.35
CA ALA A 467 -4.68 30.30 16.01
C ALA A 467 -4.13 31.40 16.94
N GLY A 468 -4.46 32.67 16.66
CA GLY A 468 -3.89 33.80 17.38
C GLY A 468 -2.37 33.94 17.19
N THR A 469 -1.81 35.08 17.60
CA THR A 469 -0.37 35.39 17.44
C THR A 469 0.51 34.68 18.48
N SER A 470 -0.09 34.05 19.50
CA SER A 470 0.58 33.33 20.57
C SER A 470 0.56 31.80 20.40
N SER A 471 0.05 31.26 19.29
CA SER A 471 0.05 29.80 19.04
C SER A 471 1.46 29.21 18.96
N GLY A 472 2.42 29.96 18.40
CA GLY A 472 3.79 29.48 18.21
C GLY A 472 3.91 28.38 17.15
N VAL A 473 2.84 28.13 16.38
CA VAL A 473 2.81 27.17 15.28
C VAL A 473 3.74 27.64 14.17
N GLY A 474 4.57 26.73 13.70
CA GLY A 474 5.50 26.95 12.61
C GLY A 474 5.53 25.78 11.65
N VAL A 475 6.36 25.91 10.63
CA VAL A 475 6.63 24.82 9.71
C VAL A 475 8.12 24.75 9.39
N ALA A 476 8.60 23.54 9.19
CA ALA A 476 9.95 23.25 8.74
C ALA A 476 9.86 22.45 7.43
N PRO A 477 10.46 22.93 6.32
CA PRO A 477 10.48 22.12 5.12
C PRO A 477 11.27 20.81 5.32
N VAL A 478 10.85 19.77 4.63
CA VAL A 478 11.39 18.42 4.76
C VAL A 478 11.78 17.89 3.39
N VAL A 479 12.94 17.26 3.30
CA VAL A 479 13.30 16.41 2.17
C VAL A 479 13.81 15.06 2.68
N LEU A 480 13.45 13.97 2.01
CA LEU A 480 14.00 12.64 2.29
C LEU A 480 14.86 12.20 1.11
N ASP A 481 16.02 11.63 1.41
CA ASP A 481 16.90 11.04 0.39
C ASP A 481 16.47 9.62 -0.01
N ALA A 482 17.25 8.96 -0.89
CA ALA A 482 16.99 7.60 -1.36
C ALA A 482 17.09 6.53 -0.26
N GLY A 483 17.75 6.85 0.87
CA GLY A 483 17.77 6.02 2.07
C GLY A 483 16.65 6.35 3.04
N TRP A 484 15.66 7.16 2.64
CA TRP A 484 14.55 7.64 3.47
C TRP A 484 14.98 8.44 4.71
N THR A 485 16.21 8.98 4.72
CA THR A 485 16.69 9.80 5.83
C THR A 485 16.10 11.20 5.70
N ALA A 486 15.34 11.62 6.71
CA ALA A 486 14.70 12.93 6.72
C ALA A 486 15.71 14.03 7.07
N THR A 487 15.83 15.01 6.18
CA THR A 487 16.47 16.29 6.48
C THR A 487 15.37 17.32 6.75
N VAL A 488 15.16 17.62 8.03
CA VAL A 488 14.24 18.68 8.47
C VAL A 488 15.00 20.01 8.47
N LEU A 489 14.55 20.95 7.65
CA LEU A 489 15.19 22.24 7.48
C LEU A 489 14.76 23.24 8.56
N ARG A 490 15.32 24.45 8.49
CA ARG A 490 15.08 25.48 9.49
C ARG A 490 13.58 25.78 9.63
N HIS A 491 13.09 25.61 10.86
CA HIS A 491 11.76 26.01 11.31
C HIS A 491 11.48 27.50 11.05
N GLN A 492 10.27 27.78 10.58
CA GLN A 492 9.72 29.11 10.34
C GLN A 492 8.38 29.26 11.07
N THR A 493 8.33 30.18 12.03
CA THR A 493 7.09 30.48 12.77
C THR A 493 6.08 31.18 11.87
N LEU A 494 4.85 30.70 11.86
CA LEU A 494 3.77 31.27 11.07
C LEU A 494 3.08 32.42 11.82
N ARG A 495 2.56 33.39 11.05
CA ARG A 495 1.61 34.39 11.55
C ARG A 495 0.21 34.07 11.02
N PRO A 496 -0.87 34.42 11.75
CA PRO A 496 -2.21 34.28 11.20
C PRO A 496 -2.36 34.99 9.85
N GLY A 497 -2.99 34.30 8.89
CA GLY A 497 -3.01 34.66 7.48
C GLY A 497 -2.00 33.85 6.64
N TRP A 498 -1.75 34.32 5.42
CA TRP A 498 -0.85 33.64 4.47
C TRP A 498 0.61 33.99 4.70
N ASN A 499 1.44 32.95 4.82
CA ASN A 499 2.87 33.02 4.94
C ASN A 499 3.53 32.45 3.67
N THR A 500 4.74 32.92 3.36
CA THR A 500 5.56 32.36 2.28
C THR A 500 6.78 31.71 2.91
N VAL A 501 6.96 30.42 2.64
CA VAL A 501 8.09 29.62 3.11
C VAL A 501 8.90 29.23 1.89
N VAL A 502 10.13 29.73 1.78
CA VAL A 502 11.03 29.40 0.66
C VAL A 502 12.29 28.77 1.21
N PHE A 503 12.74 27.69 0.58
CA PHE A 503 13.94 26.99 0.96
C PHE A 503 14.67 26.42 -0.24
N ARG A 504 15.94 26.07 -0.02
CA ARG A 504 16.77 25.39 -1.00
C ARG A 504 16.96 23.94 -0.56
N VAL A 505 16.82 23.00 -1.48
CA VAL A 505 17.16 21.59 -1.24
C VAL A 505 18.65 21.52 -0.89
N PRO A 506 19.07 20.90 0.23
CA PRO A 506 20.48 20.87 0.62
C PRO A 506 21.38 20.25 -0.44
N GLU A 507 22.62 20.73 -0.52
CA GLU A 507 23.58 20.25 -1.52
C GLU A 507 24.05 18.80 -1.28
N THR A 508 23.93 18.32 -0.04
CA THR A 508 24.28 16.97 0.37
C THR A 508 23.16 15.95 0.11
N THR A 509 21.99 16.39 -0.33
CA THR A 509 20.85 15.51 -0.59
C THR A 509 20.93 15.02 -2.03
N GLU A 510 21.05 13.70 -2.23
CA GLU A 510 20.75 13.07 -3.52
C GLU A 510 19.34 13.47 -4.01
N PRO A 511 18.93 13.21 -5.26
CA PRO A 511 17.62 13.63 -5.74
C PRO A 511 16.54 13.18 -4.74
N PRO A 512 15.84 14.14 -4.05
CA PRO A 512 14.99 13.78 -2.93
C PRO A 512 13.87 12.87 -3.42
N GLN A 513 13.60 11.84 -2.62
CA GLN A 513 12.47 10.93 -2.83
C GLN A 513 11.19 11.52 -2.26
N VAL A 514 11.28 12.43 -1.28
CA VAL A 514 10.12 13.14 -0.74
C VAL A 514 10.39 14.62 -0.67
N LEU A 515 9.42 15.42 -1.12
CA LEU A 515 9.29 16.84 -0.81
C LEU A 515 8.17 17.04 0.21
N GLY A 516 8.45 17.67 1.34
CA GLY A 516 7.44 17.83 2.38
C GLY A 516 7.63 19.04 3.28
N MET A 517 6.81 19.06 4.31
CA MET A 517 6.75 20.08 5.34
C MET A 517 6.34 19.43 6.66
N GLN A 518 7.18 19.58 7.67
CA GLN A 518 6.84 19.33 9.06
C GLN A 518 6.10 20.54 9.62
N VAL A 519 5.03 20.29 10.36
CA VAL A 519 4.34 21.30 11.15
C VAL A 519 4.87 21.24 12.56
N ASP A 520 5.44 22.34 13.01
CA ASP A 520 5.99 22.48 14.35
C ASP A 520 4.94 23.11 15.25
N ASP A 521 4.38 22.31 16.15
CA ASP A 521 3.37 22.76 17.09
C ASP A 521 3.82 22.51 18.55
N PRO A 522 4.69 23.38 19.09
CA PRO A 522 5.27 23.20 20.42
C PRO A 522 4.24 23.40 21.56
N ARG A 523 3.01 23.81 21.25
CA ARG A 523 1.97 24.13 22.25
C ARG A 523 0.71 23.30 22.11
N GLY A 524 0.67 22.32 21.20
CA GLY A 524 -0.47 21.43 21.02
C GLY A 524 -1.70 22.11 20.39
N TRP A 525 -1.49 23.15 19.59
CA TRP A 525 -2.52 23.79 18.79
C TRP A 525 -3.21 22.79 17.84
N ARG A 526 -4.54 22.76 17.92
CA ARG A 526 -5.40 21.95 17.05
C ARG A 526 -6.14 22.84 16.07
N GLY A 527 -6.16 22.44 14.82
CA GLY A 527 -6.82 23.19 13.76
C GLY A 527 -6.30 22.81 12.39
N VAL A 528 -6.73 23.56 11.38
CA VAL A 528 -6.42 23.28 9.98
C VAL A 528 -5.51 24.35 9.43
N LEU A 529 -4.33 23.96 8.94
CA LEU A 529 -3.50 24.82 8.08
C LEU A 529 -3.86 24.55 6.62
N SER A 530 -3.70 25.54 5.74
CA SER A 530 -3.86 25.31 4.30
C SER A 530 -2.54 25.54 3.58
N LEU A 531 -2.06 24.55 2.82
CA LEU A 531 -0.94 24.67 1.89
C LEU A 531 -1.49 24.92 0.49
N ASP A 532 -0.94 25.90 -0.20
CA ASP A 532 -1.28 26.26 -1.56
C ASP A 532 -0.03 26.72 -2.31
N ARG A 533 -0.10 26.81 -3.65
CA ARG A 533 0.90 27.38 -4.55
C ARG A 533 2.30 26.89 -4.22
N VAL A 534 2.50 25.57 -4.33
CA VAL A 534 3.83 24.99 -4.23
C VAL A 534 4.57 25.31 -5.52
N THR A 535 5.70 26.02 -5.43
CA THR A 535 6.53 26.35 -6.59
C THR A 535 7.86 25.64 -6.50
N VAL A 536 8.36 25.15 -7.63
CA VAL A 536 9.67 24.49 -7.72
C VAL A 536 10.49 25.15 -8.81
N THR A 537 11.62 25.72 -8.42
CA THR A 537 12.67 26.18 -9.32
C THR A 537 13.79 25.16 -9.29
N ARG A 538 13.79 24.24 -10.27
CA ARG A 538 14.81 23.19 -10.41
C ARG A 538 16.17 23.81 -10.75
N LEU A 539 17.25 23.22 -10.23
CA LEU A 539 18.59 23.65 -10.67
C LEU A 539 18.87 23.23 -12.11
N ARG A 540 19.48 24.17 -12.83
CA ARG A 540 19.86 24.14 -14.24
C ARG A 540 20.55 22.83 -14.64
N HIS A 541 20.15 22.19 -15.74
CA HIS A 541 20.98 21.14 -16.35
C HIS A 541 22.29 21.77 -16.81
N THR A 542 23.38 21.57 -16.07
CA THR A 542 24.73 21.97 -16.48
C THR A 542 25.40 20.81 -17.21
N PHE A 543 25.97 21.06 -18.39
CA PHE A 543 26.62 20.01 -19.18
C PHE A 543 27.91 19.54 -18.49
N GLU A 544 27.93 18.31 -17.96
CA GLU A 544 29.17 17.70 -17.51
C GLU A 544 30.01 17.24 -18.72
N ALA A 545 31.31 17.51 -18.70
CA ALA A 545 32.25 17.37 -19.83
C ALA A 545 32.37 15.97 -20.49
N ARG A 546 31.56 14.97 -20.11
CA ARG A 546 31.61 13.60 -20.62
C ARG A 546 30.32 13.07 -21.23
N THR A 547 29.16 13.71 -21.03
CA THR A 547 27.90 13.20 -21.59
C THR A 547 27.19 14.33 -22.33
N GLY A 548 27.19 14.28 -23.67
CA GLY A 548 26.54 15.29 -24.51
C GLY A 548 25.00 15.29 -24.44
N HIS A 549 24.42 14.68 -23.40
CA HIS A 549 22.99 14.56 -23.09
C HIS A 549 22.08 14.40 -24.31
N GLY A 550 22.47 13.53 -25.25
CA GLY A 550 21.67 13.19 -26.42
C GLY A 550 21.58 14.26 -27.52
N TRP A 551 22.28 15.40 -27.41
CA TRP A 551 22.28 16.44 -28.44
C TRP A 551 22.97 15.97 -29.72
N ARG A 552 22.29 16.09 -30.85
CA ARG A 552 22.80 15.70 -32.17
C ARG A 552 22.64 16.85 -33.18
N ALA A 553 23.60 16.97 -34.08
CA ALA A 553 23.44 17.83 -35.27
C ALA A 553 22.43 17.16 -36.20
N THR A 554 21.32 17.84 -36.45
CA THR A 554 20.20 17.28 -37.24
C THR A 554 20.01 17.98 -38.58
N SER A 555 20.60 19.16 -38.78
CA SER A 555 20.72 19.75 -40.12
C SER A 555 21.90 20.73 -40.25
N GLY A 556 22.37 20.92 -41.49
CA GLY A 556 23.60 21.65 -41.81
C GLY A 556 24.87 20.82 -41.53
N ARG A 557 26.05 21.30 -41.97
CA ARG A 557 27.35 20.63 -41.71
C ARG A 557 27.81 20.81 -40.24
N ALA A 558 26.89 20.93 -39.29
CA ALA A 558 27.21 21.25 -37.90
C ALA A 558 27.90 20.09 -37.19
N THR A 559 28.75 20.40 -36.20
CA THR A 559 29.37 19.41 -35.32
C THR A 559 28.98 19.72 -33.88
N VAL A 560 28.60 18.70 -33.10
CA VAL A 560 28.30 18.85 -31.67
C VAL A 560 29.41 18.13 -30.91
N ARG A 561 30.13 18.85 -30.04
CA ARG A 561 31.21 18.28 -29.22
C ARG A 561 31.19 18.87 -27.82
N CYS A 562 31.30 18.00 -26.81
CA CYS A 562 31.53 18.44 -25.43
C CYS A 562 32.93 19.06 -25.33
N THR A 563 33.05 20.13 -24.56
CA THR A 563 34.31 20.83 -24.33
C THR A 563 34.37 21.36 -22.91
N GLU A 564 35.54 21.31 -22.27
CA GLU A 564 35.75 21.94 -20.96
C GLU A 564 35.91 23.47 -21.07
N ALA A 565 36.11 23.98 -22.28
CA ALA A 565 36.28 25.41 -22.52
C ALA A 565 35.04 26.21 -22.11
N ALA A 566 35.28 27.24 -21.28
CA ALA A 566 34.34 28.28 -20.85
C ALA A 566 32.93 27.75 -20.53
N SER A 567 32.79 27.19 -19.32
CA SER A 567 31.50 27.01 -18.66
C SER A 567 31.29 28.14 -17.66
N ARG A 568 30.03 28.54 -17.44
CA ARG A 568 29.69 29.61 -16.48
C ARG A 568 29.99 29.19 -15.04
N GLU A 569 29.97 27.88 -14.77
CA GLU A 569 30.09 27.28 -13.43
C GLU A 569 31.21 26.24 -13.30
N GLY A 570 32.11 26.11 -14.29
CA GLY A 570 33.29 25.23 -14.21
C GLY A 570 33.05 23.74 -14.50
N ARG A 571 31.86 23.35 -14.98
CA ARG A 571 31.43 21.94 -15.12
C ARG A 571 31.46 21.36 -16.55
N GLY A 572 31.71 22.21 -17.56
CA GLY A 572 31.77 21.83 -18.98
C GLY A 572 30.69 22.53 -19.83
N SER A 573 30.87 22.60 -21.15
CA SER A 573 29.90 23.18 -22.08
C SER A 573 29.76 22.36 -23.37
N LEU A 574 28.60 22.44 -24.01
CA LEU A 574 28.35 21.80 -25.29
C LEU A 574 28.68 22.76 -26.44
N GLY A 575 29.72 22.45 -27.20
CA GLY A 575 30.11 23.23 -28.37
C GLY A 575 29.36 22.80 -29.64
N ILE A 576 28.55 23.70 -30.19
CA ILE A 576 27.92 23.54 -31.51
C ILE A 576 28.76 24.29 -32.55
N GLY A 577 29.55 23.53 -33.30
CA GLY A 577 30.51 24.00 -34.29
C GLY A 577 29.92 24.15 -35.69
N LEU A 578 30.20 25.30 -36.32
CA LEU A 578 29.90 25.58 -37.73
C LEU A 578 31.18 25.47 -38.57
N PRO A 579 31.28 24.56 -39.56
CA PRO A 579 32.40 24.57 -40.49
C PRO A 579 32.24 25.70 -41.51
N GLY A 580 33.38 26.19 -41.99
CA GLY A 580 33.47 27.40 -42.83
C GLY A 580 32.54 27.33 -44.04
N GLY A 581 31.79 28.42 -44.25
CA GLY A 581 30.81 28.55 -45.33
C GLY A 581 29.37 28.20 -44.97
N SER A 582 29.10 27.60 -43.79
CA SER A 582 27.73 27.31 -43.35
C SER A 582 27.10 28.54 -42.68
N ARG A 583 25.88 28.91 -43.11
CA ARG A 583 25.12 30.05 -42.54
C ARG A 583 24.13 29.64 -41.45
N HIS A 584 23.79 28.35 -41.38
CA HIS A 584 22.83 27.81 -40.42
C HIS A 584 23.26 26.44 -39.88
N ALA A 585 22.88 26.15 -38.63
CA ALA A 585 22.99 24.84 -38.00
C ALA A 585 21.75 24.56 -37.14
N LEU A 586 21.38 23.29 -36.99
CA LEU A 586 20.39 22.85 -36.02
C LEU A 586 20.99 21.73 -35.17
N ALA A 587 20.87 21.89 -33.85
CA ALA A 587 21.12 20.83 -32.89
C ALA A 587 19.84 20.55 -32.10
N THR A 588 19.57 19.28 -31.79
CA THR A 588 18.36 18.85 -31.06
C THR A 588 18.70 17.76 -30.05
N THR A 589 17.95 17.70 -28.95
CA THR A 589 17.96 16.57 -28.01
C THR A 589 16.54 16.06 -27.76
N GLN A 590 16.40 14.77 -27.47
CA GLN A 590 15.13 14.20 -27.07
C GLN A 590 14.80 14.62 -25.64
N VAL A 591 13.54 14.97 -25.41
CA VAL A 591 13.01 15.31 -24.09
C VAL A 591 11.87 14.35 -23.78
N ARG A 592 11.81 13.81 -22.55
CA ARG A 592 10.76 12.85 -22.16
C ARG A 592 9.61 13.49 -21.37
N ASP A 593 9.79 14.71 -20.86
CA ASP A 593 8.90 15.29 -19.85
C ASP A 593 8.57 16.78 -20.09
N LEU A 594 8.81 17.30 -21.29
CA LEU A 594 8.51 18.70 -21.62
C LEU A 594 7.04 18.82 -22.05
N VAL A 595 6.23 19.48 -21.23
CA VAL A 595 4.78 19.65 -21.46
C VAL A 595 4.46 21.01 -22.12
N PRO A 596 3.33 21.13 -22.85
CA PRO A 596 2.84 22.41 -23.36
C PRO A 596 2.71 23.45 -22.23
N GLY A 597 3.11 24.70 -22.48
CA GLY A 597 3.10 25.78 -21.49
C GLY A 597 4.33 25.82 -20.57
N ALA A 598 5.18 24.78 -20.55
CA ALA A 598 6.42 24.79 -19.77
C ALA A 598 7.37 25.92 -20.22
N VAL A 599 8.15 26.46 -19.28
CA VAL A 599 9.10 27.55 -19.56
C VAL A 599 10.52 27.03 -19.46
N ALA A 600 11.18 26.87 -20.61
CA ALA A 600 12.58 26.51 -20.70
C ALA A 600 13.49 27.76 -20.70
N SER A 601 14.62 27.71 -19.99
CA SER A 601 15.68 28.72 -20.02
C SER A 601 16.97 28.13 -20.57
N ILE A 602 17.54 28.75 -21.60
CA ILE A 602 18.68 28.24 -22.36
C ILE A 602 19.83 29.24 -22.31
N SER A 603 20.97 28.85 -21.72
CA SER A 603 22.16 29.69 -21.61
C SER A 603 23.15 29.41 -22.75
N VAL A 604 23.38 30.39 -23.62
CA VAL A 604 24.26 30.28 -24.81
C VAL A 604 25.33 31.37 -24.79
N TRP A 605 26.58 30.99 -25.04
CA TRP A 605 27.70 31.92 -25.18
C TRP A 605 27.79 32.48 -26.60
N GLY A 606 27.74 33.80 -26.72
CA GLY A 606 27.95 34.57 -27.93
C GLY A 606 29.44 34.92 -28.13
N PRO A 607 30.05 34.56 -29.27
CA PRO A 607 31.44 34.89 -29.57
C PRO A 607 31.61 36.37 -29.90
N ARG A 608 32.73 36.95 -29.46
CA ARG A 608 33.12 38.32 -29.82
C ARG A 608 33.37 38.44 -31.33
N GLY A 609 32.89 39.53 -31.93
CA GLY A 609 33.17 39.89 -33.34
C GLY A 609 32.31 39.17 -34.39
N VAL A 610 31.27 38.42 -33.98
CA VAL A 610 30.41 37.64 -34.88
C VAL A 610 28.96 38.02 -34.66
N ARG A 611 28.22 38.32 -35.74
CA ARG A 611 26.76 38.46 -35.68
C ARG A 611 26.11 37.10 -35.84
N ALA A 612 25.72 36.52 -34.71
CA ALA A 612 24.98 35.26 -34.61
C ALA A 612 23.60 35.48 -33.98
N SER A 613 22.61 34.71 -34.43
CA SER A 613 21.30 34.61 -33.79
C SER A 613 20.93 33.15 -33.53
N VAL A 614 20.12 32.95 -32.50
CA VAL A 614 19.64 31.62 -32.09
C VAL A 614 18.14 31.65 -31.97
N ALA A 615 17.49 30.65 -32.53
CA ALA A 615 16.06 30.41 -32.46
C ALA A 615 15.80 29.04 -31.84
N PRO A 616 15.08 28.95 -30.72
CA PRO A 616 14.63 27.67 -30.18
C PRO A 616 13.68 26.95 -31.13
N VAL A 617 13.71 25.63 -31.11
CA VAL A 617 12.85 24.77 -31.93
C VAL A 617 12.20 23.73 -31.04
N VAL A 618 10.88 23.64 -31.07
CA VAL A 618 10.13 22.60 -30.33
C VAL A 618 9.63 21.59 -31.34
N HIS A 619 9.98 20.31 -31.14
CA HIS A 619 9.57 19.22 -32.02
C HIS A 619 8.44 18.41 -31.39
N HIS A 620 7.35 18.23 -32.13
CA HIS A 620 6.23 17.35 -31.81
C HIS A 620 6.25 16.13 -32.74
N ARG A 621 5.39 15.14 -32.47
CA ARG A 621 5.32 13.92 -33.31
C ARG A 621 4.98 14.22 -34.78
N THR A 622 4.23 15.29 -35.06
CA THR A 622 3.74 15.62 -36.42
C THR A 622 4.45 16.81 -37.06
N GLY A 623 5.43 17.45 -36.40
CA GLY A 623 6.10 18.63 -36.96
C GLY A 623 6.99 19.37 -35.96
N ALA A 624 7.55 20.51 -36.37
CA ALA A 624 8.40 21.34 -35.51
C ALA A 624 7.99 22.81 -35.58
N VAL A 625 7.99 23.48 -34.43
CA VAL A 625 7.69 24.90 -34.29
C VAL A 625 9.00 25.66 -34.05
N LEU A 626 9.32 26.57 -34.97
CA LEU A 626 10.47 27.48 -34.83
C LEU A 626 10.04 28.73 -34.06
N LEU A 627 10.68 28.98 -32.93
CA LEU A 627 10.38 30.12 -32.08
C LEU A 627 11.21 31.35 -32.50
N PRO A 628 10.79 32.58 -32.10
CA PRO A 628 11.44 33.81 -32.54
C PRO A 628 12.95 33.81 -32.27
N ALA A 629 13.73 34.19 -33.27
CA ALA A 629 15.18 34.25 -33.17
C ALA A 629 15.63 35.45 -32.32
N ARG A 630 16.64 35.25 -31.47
CA ARG A 630 17.32 36.33 -30.74
C ARG A 630 18.76 36.49 -31.20
N GLN A 631 19.17 37.75 -31.38
CA GLN A 631 20.56 38.11 -31.65
C GLN A 631 21.40 37.89 -30.39
N LEU A 632 22.56 37.23 -30.51
CA LEU A 632 23.46 37.03 -29.39
C LEU A 632 24.37 38.25 -29.19
N SER A 633 24.49 38.69 -27.95
CA SER A 633 25.54 39.62 -27.52
C SER A 633 26.82 38.84 -27.18
N PRO A 634 28.02 39.45 -27.26
CA PRO A 634 29.24 38.79 -26.82
C PRO A 634 29.18 38.43 -25.32
N GLY A 635 29.49 37.19 -24.97
CA GLY A 635 29.33 36.66 -23.60
C GLY A 635 28.10 35.76 -23.43
N TRP A 636 27.71 35.47 -22.19
CA TRP A 636 26.55 34.60 -21.91
C TRP A 636 25.23 35.31 -22.17
N ASN A 637 24.32 34.64 -22.87
CA ASN A 637 22.96 35.08 -23.15
C ASN A 637 21.99 34.02 -22.61
N ASP A 638 21.03 34.43 -21.80
CA ASP A 638 19.98 33.56 -21.28
C ASP A 638 18.71 33.77 -22.13
N LEU A 639 18.22 32.69 -22.74
CA LEU A 639 17.04 32.68 -23.61
C LEU A 639 15.90 31.98 -22.88
N THR A 640 14.83 32.69 -22.57
CA THR A 640 13.60 32.09 -22.04
C THR A 640 12.68 31.70 -23.19
N VAL A 641 12.12 30.50 -23.10
CA VAL A 641 11.36 29.82 -24.13
C VAL A 641 10.12 29.24 -23.50
N THR A 642 8.95 29.77 -23.83
CA THR A 642 7.69 29.14 -23.47
C THR A 642 7.33 28.13 -24.55
N VAL A 643 7.11 26.88 -24.14
CA VAL A 643 6.64 25.82 -25.03
C VAL A 643 5.23 26.19 -25.47
N PRO A 644 4.96 26.31 -26.79
CA PRO A 644 3.62 26.66 -27.27
C PRO A 644 2.55 25.73 -26.70
N GLU A 645 1.40 26.31 -26.35
CA GLU A 645 0.23 25.54 -25.92
C GLU A 645 -0.30 24.67 -27.07
N GLY A 646 -0.75 23.46 -26.73
CA GLY A 646 -1.39 22.53 -27.67
C GLY A 646 -1.34 21.07 -27.19
N ASP A 647 -2.27 20.24 -27.66
CA ASP A 647 -2.50 18.89 -27.11
C ASP A 647 -1.44 17.84 -27.51
N GLN A 648 -0.39 18.25 -28.22
CA GLN A 648 0.61 17.34 -28.78
C GLN A 648 1.86 17.24 -27.91
N ALA A 649 2.15 16.01 -27.46
CA ALA A 649 3.36 15.69 -26.71
C ALA A 649 4.63 16.18 -27.45
N VAL A 650 5.47 16.94 -26.73
CA VAL A 650 6.79 17.36 -27.21
C VAL A 650 7.73 16.16 -27.19
N THR A 651 8.51 16.02 -28.26
CA THR A 651 9.41 14.88 -28.48
C THR A 651 10.88 15.25 -28.47
N ALA A 652 11.21 16.50 -28.82
CA ALA A 652 12.56 17.03 -28.77
C ALA A 652 12.58 18.55 -28.64
N LEU A 653 13.66 19.08 -28.07
CA LEU A 653 13.98 20.50 -28.05
C LEU A 653 15.26 20.74 -28.87
N GLY A 654 15.30 21.83 -29.61
CA GLY A 654 16.41 22.20 -30.47
C GLY A 654 16.77 23.67 -30.45
N LEU A 655 17.93 23.97 -31.02
CA LEU A 655 18.45 25.30 -31.24
C LEU A 655 18.91 25.45 -32.68
N ARG A 656 18.22 26.31 -33.42
CA ARG A 656 18.62 26.74 -34.75
C ARG A 656 19.52 27.96 -34.63
N ILE A 657 20.75 27.83 -35.12
CA ILE A 657 21.76 28.87 -35.12
C ILE A 657 21.87 29.47 -36.51
N THR A 658 21.99 30.79 -36.59
CA THR A 658 22.23 31.52 -37.84
C THR A 658 23.39 32.49 -37.66
N THR A 659 24.33 32.52 -38.60
CA THR A 659 25.47 33.46 -38.60
C THR A 659 25.58 34.22 -39.90
N THR A 660 26.12 35.44 -39.85
CA THR A 660 26.44 36.22 -41.05
C THR A 660 27.94 36.10 -41.38
N GLY A 661 28.27 35.98 -42.67
CA GLY A 661 29.67 35.99 -43.14
C GLY A 661 30.43 34.66 -43.09
N GLY A 662 29.77 33.51 -42.89
CA GLY A 662 30.42 32.20 -42.98
C GLY A 662 31.39 31.87 -41.84
N TRP A 663 31.10 32.41 -40.65
CA TRP A 663 31.89 32.23 -39.44
C TRP A 663 32.24 30.77 -39.14
N ARG A 664 33.47 30.55 -38.69
CA ARG A 664 34.04 29.23 -38.38
C ARG A 664 34.41 29.21 -36.90
N GLY A 665 33.60 28.54 -36.08
CA GLY A 665 33.77 28.50 -34.63
C GLY A 665 32.67 27.70 -33.94
N ARG A 666 32.64 27.73 -32.60
CA ARG A 666 31.67 27.01 -31.77
C ARG A 666 30.86 27.97 -30.91
N LEU A 667 29.54 27.83 -30.90
CA LEU A 667 28.70 28.40 -29.83
C LEU A 667 28.69 27.41 -28.68
N LEU A 668 28.78 27.91 -27.45
CA LEU A 668 28.77 27.08 -26.26
C LEU A 668 27.39 27.14 -25.62
N LEU A 669 26.77 25.98 -25.44
CA LEU A 669 25.53 25.81 -24.68
C LEU A 669 25.91 25.29 -23.30
N ASP A 670 25.49 26.01 -22.25
CA ASP A 670 25.95 25.80 -20.87
C ASP A 670 24.88 25.22 -19.96
N SER A 671 23.63 25.63 -20.16
CA SER A 671 22.51 24.96 -19.54
C SER A 671 21.22 25.12 -20.31
N VAL A 672 20.32 24.14 -20.10
CA VAL A 672 18.92 24.20 -20.51
C VAL A 672 18.13 23.81 -19.26
N ALA A 673 17.36 24.71 -18.68
CA ALA A 673 16.44 24.42 -17.58
C ALA A 673 15.01 24.41 -18.14
N TRP A 674 14.10 23.61 -17.61
CA TRP A 674 12.67 23.65 -17.99
C TRP A 674 11.76 23.20 -16.86
#